data_AF-A0A816YSW8-F1
#
_entry.id   AF-A0A816YSW8-F1
#
_cell.length_a   1.000
_cell.length_b   1.000
_cell.length_c   1.000
_cell.angle_alpha   90.00
_cell.angle_beta   90.00
_cell.angle_gamma   90.00
#
_symmetry.space_group_name_H-M   'P 1'
#
loop_
_entity.id
_entity.type
_entity.pdbx_description
1 polymer ?
#
loop_
_entity_poly.entity_id
_entity_poly.type
_entity_poly.pdbx_seq_one_letter_code
_entity_poly.pdbx_strand_id
1 'polypeptide(L)'
;MASHFDRHYCGKCGTTYVFKKPDEELEEMGSEGPKAITIHVTGFKKFLGVSENPTEKIANNLKSYVEKRGLPSGLSLGSCTVLETAGEGAKSQLYQVLESSVVVSGDNKNTIGTVVWLHLGVNSGSTKFAIERQAVNEAHFRCPDQLGWQPQRLPIVVEDGSILKAKETSCSTESIFKSLKSKGFDVVQSDDAGRFVCNYVYYHSLRFAEEKGHKSLFVHVPLFSKIDEDTQMQFVLFIISLIGLLTLTAYGAAAKMVYTDLDILKKLENFDIPEDDDADDHYDTKLFDLASFTSRGSGKNLVNVDTFGAAGDGVSDDTQAFVSAWKQACGTPKSVLLVPQGRTYLVNATKFNGPCERKLIIQIDGTIMAPEEPNNWDPKFQRIWLEFSKLKGVVFQGNGVIDGSGSKWWAASCKKNKSNSIPTSFVFSLQAFTIESSSGVKVRGLTIQNSQQMNFIIARSTSVRVYKVMVSSPGDSPNTDGIHITGSTNVVLQDCKIGTGDDCVSIVNASSNIKMKRIYCGPGHGISIGSLGNHNSTGIVTKVVLDTAFLKETTNGLRIKTYQGGSGYVKGVRFSNVVMQDVSNPILIDQFYCDNPTSCQNQTSAVKISQIMYRNITGTTKSEKAIKFACSDAVPCSHIVLNNVNLEGKDGQVEAYCNSAEGFGYGVIHPSADCLYSHDDKGLDQSDKSGHVLVTEEAETGHDEL
;
A
#
# COMPACT_ATOMS: atom_id res chain seq x y z
N MET A 1 -48.28 -31.20 7.54
CA MET A 1 -46.86 -31.51 7.27
C MET A 1 -46.49 -31.18 5.83
N ALA A 2 -46.46 -29.89 5.47
CA ALA A 2 -46.01 -29.43 4.16
C ALA A 2 -45.72 -27.93 4.22
N SER A 3 -44.45 -27.50 4.27
CA SER A 3 -43.99 -26.12 3.89
C SER A 3 -42.49 -25.82 4.16
N HIS A 4 -41.54 -26.75 3.96
CA HIS A 4 -40.11 -26.50 4.29
C HIS A 4 -39.09 -26.71 3.16
N PHE A 5 -39.50 -26.72 1.89
CA PHE A 5 -38.55 -26.84 0.77
C PHE A 5 -39.01 -26.04 -0.45
N ASP A 6 -38.10 -25.25 -1.04
CA ASP A 6 -38.28 -24.66 -2.36
C ASP A 6 -37.73 -25.61 -3.44
N ARG A 7 -38.52 -25.81 -4.49
CA ARG A 7 -38.15 -26.63 -5.67
C ARG A 7 -37.95 -25.72 -6.87
N HIS A 8 -36.77 -25.77 -7.46
CA HIS A 8 -36.48 -25.13 -8.73
C HIS A 8 -36.15 -26.14 -9.82
N TYR A 9 -36.73 -25.90 -11.00
CA TYR A 9 -36.61 -26.75 -12.18
C TYR A 9 -35.68 -26.10 -13.20
N CYS A 10 -34.59 -26.79 -13.56
CA CYS A 10 -33.68 -26.33 -14.59
C CYS A 10 -34.11 -26.88 -15.97
N GLY A 11 -34.65 -26.01 -16.83
CA GLY A 11 -35.17 -26.37 -18.14
C GLY A 11 -34.16 -26.87 -19.18
N LYS A 12 -32.85 -26.85 -18.90
CA LYS A 12 -31.80 -27.35 -19.82
C LYS A 12 -31.24 -28.74 -19.47
N CYS A 13 -31.43 -29.23 -18.24
CA CYS A 13 -30.88 -30.53 -17.82
C CYS A 13 -31.89 -31.46 -17.14
N GLY A 14 -33.19 -31.09 -17.09
CA GLY A 14 -34.27 -31.99 -16.69
C GLY A 14 -34.25 -32.47 -15.23
N THR A 15 -33.41 -31.88 -14.37
CA THR A 15 -33.23 -32.31 -12.98
C THR A 15 -33.80 -31.28 -12.01
N THR A 16 -34.52 -31.75 -10.99
CA THR A 16 -35.14 -30.91 -9.94
C THR A 16 -34.26 -30.89 -8.70
N TYR A 17 -33.88 -29.69 -8.23
CA TYR A 17 -33.11 -29.52 -6.99
C TYR A 17 -34.02 -29.12 -5.84
N VAL A 18 -33.74 -29.66 -4.64
CA VAL A 18 -34.47 -29.39 -3.41
C VAL A 18 -33.49 -28.76 -2.42
N PHE A 19 -33.71 -27.49 -2.05
CA PHE A 19 -32.88 -26.79 -1.06
C PHE A 19 -33.61 -26.67 0.27
N LYS A 20 -32.92 -27.00 1.37
CA LYS A 20 -33.39 -26.76 2.74
C LYS A 20 -33.06 -25.31 3.11
N LYS A 21 -34.05 -24.53 3.56
CA LYS A 21 -33.78 -23.18 4.10
C LYS A 21 -32.90 -23.29 5.36
N PRO A 22 -31.93 -22.39 5.57
CA PRO A 22 -31.26 -22.27 6.87
C PRO A 22 -32.26 -21.77 7.90
N ASP A 23 -32.21 -22.31 9.11
CA ASP A 23 -32.99 -21.80 10.24
C ASP A 23 -32.46 -20.41 10.62
N GLU A 24 -33.27 -19.36 10.41
CA GLU A 24 -33.05 -18.02 10.94
C GLU A 24 -33.55 -17.97 12.39
N GLU A 25 -32.64 -18.00 13.35
CA GLU A 25 -32.91 -17.45 14.68
C GLU A 25 -32.92 -15.92 14.57
N LEU A 26 -34.13 -15.35 14.57
CA LEU A 26 -34.38 -13.93 14.76
C LEU A 26 -34.09 -13.56 16.22
N GLU A 27 -32.86 -13.11 16.49
CA GLU A 27 -32.65 -12.15 17.57
C GLU A 27 -32.91 -10.75 17.02
N GLU A 28 -33.97 -10.09 17.49
CA GLU A 28 -34.16 -8.65 17.35
C GLU A 28 -32.98 -7.93 18.04
N MET A 29 -31.93 -7.59 17.30
CA MET A 29 -30.97 -6.59 17.75
C MET A 29 -31.42 -5.22 17.25
N GLY A 30 -31.93 -4.41 18.18
CA GLY A 30 -32.17 -3.00 17.96
C GLY A 30 -30.90 -2.28 17.49
N SER A 31 -31.09 -1.29 16.63
CA SER A 31 -30.05 -0.39 16.14
C SER A 31 -29.54 0.52 17.27
N GLU A 32 -28.49 0.10 17.98
CA GLU A 32 -27.65 1.04 18.74
C GLU A 32 -26.47 1.44 17.84
N GLY A 33 -26.40 2.73 17.47
CA GLY A 33 -25.20 3.29 16.84
C GLY A 33 -23.95 3.13 17.74
N PRO A 34 -22.74 3.29 17.19
CA PRO A 34 -21.51 3.09 17.96
C PRO A 34 -21.46 4.01 19.19
N LYS A 35 -21.26 3.41 20.37
CA LYS A 35 -21.18 4.12 21.65
C LYS A 35 -19.94 5.03 21.66
N ALA A 36 -20.14 6.34 21.80
CA ALA A 36 -19.06 7.33 21.86
C ALA A 36 -18.07 7.03 22.99
N ILE A 37 -16.77 7.19 22.74
CA ILE A 37 -15.72 7.00 23.74
C ILE A 37 -15.10 8.33 24.10
N THR A 38 -15.02 8.63 25.40
CA THR A 38 -14.33 9.82 25.90
C THR A 38 -13.08 9.41 26.69
N ILE A 39 -11.92 9.96 26.32
CA ILE A 39 -10.66 9.76 27.04
C ILE A 39 -10.29 11.02 27.79
N HIS A 40 -10.15 10.91 29.11
CA HIS A 40 -9.68 11.97 29.97
C HIS A 40 -8.21 11.74 30.31
N VAL A 41 -7.41 12.80 30.28
CA VAL A 41 -5.96 12.73 30.51
C VAL A 41 -5.59 13.51 31.75
N THR A 42 -4.73 12.96 32.59
CA THR A 42 -4.14 13.72 33.71
C THR A 42 -2.63 13.73 33.67
N GLY A 43 -2.03 14.87 34.02
CA GLY A 43 -0.61 14.99 34.35
C GLY A 43 -0.42 15.36 35.82
N PHE A 44 0.83 15.60 36.22
CA PHE A 44 1.18 16.07 37.57
C PHE A 44 1.92 17.39 37.48
N LYS A 45 1.74 18.26 38.48
CA LYS A 45 2.57 19.46 38.63
C LYS A 45 4.04 19.11 38.81
N LYS A 46 4.92 20.10 38.65
CA LYS A 46 6.32 19.99 39.06
C LYS A 46 6.49 19.52 40.51
N PHE A 47 7.60 18.84 40.79
CA PHE A 47 8.02 18.45 42.14
C PHE A 47 9.50 18.79 42.37
N LEU A 48 9.92 18.72 43.63
CA LEU A 48 11.25 19.12 44.08
C LEU A 48 12.36 18.43 43.26
N GLY A 49 13.21 19.24 42.63
CA GLY A 49 14.37 18.78 41.85
C GLY A 49 14.14 18.61 40.34
N VAL A 50 12.92 18.85 39.84
CA VAL A 50 12.62 18.84 38.40
C VAL A 50 12.15 20.22 37.96
N SER A 51 12.96 20.91 37.14
CA SER A 51 12.68 22.27 36.66
C SER A 51 11.46 22.34 35.73
N GLU A 52 11.19 21.25 35.02
CA GLU A 52 10.12 21.13 34.04
C GLU A 52 9.58 19.70 34.06
N ASN A 53 8.30 19.54 34.41
CA ASN A 53 7.64 18.23 34.40
C ASN A 53 6.97 18.01 33.03
N PRO A 54 7.41 17.00 32.25
CA PRO A 54 6.81 16.69 30.96
C PRO A 54 5.30 16.49 31.01
N THR A 55 4.78 15.87 32.07
CA THR A 55 3.35 15.53 32.13
C THR A 55 2.46 16.73 32.39
N GLU A 56 2.96 17.76 33.08
CA GLU A 56 2.29 19.06 33.22
C GLU A 56 2.14 19.74 31.87
N LYS A 57 3.23 19.81 31.10
CA LYS A 57 3.24 20.42 29.76
C LYS A 57 2.34 19.66 28.78
N ILE A 58 2.45 18.34 28.75
CA ILE A 58 1.62 17.50 27.87
C ILE A 58 0.14 17.74 28.19
N ALA A 59 -0.28 17.66 29.46
CA ALA A 59 -1.68 17.85 29.84
C ALA A 59 -2.20 19.25 29.45
N ASN A 60 -1.39 20.31 29.61
CA ASN A 60 -1.79 21.67 29.23
C ASN A 60 -1.92 21.86 27.71
N ASN A 61 -1.03 21.24 26.92
CA ASN A 61 -0.94 21.48 25.48
C ASN A 61 -1.77 20.49 24.64
N LEU A 62 -2.13 19.33 25.19
CA LEU A 62 -2.73 18.21 24.46
C LEU A 62 -4.01 18.59 23.71
N LYS A 63 -4.88 19.41 24.31
CA LYS A 63 -6.14 19.82 23.66
C LYS A 63 -5.88 20.56 22.35
N SER A 64 -5.01 21.57 22.37
CA SER A 64 -4.63 22.32 21.17
C SER A 64 -3.87 21.47 20.14
N TYR A 65 -3.11 20.47 20.62
CA TYR A 65 -2.37 19.55 19.76
C TYR A 65 -3.32 18.59 19.02
N VAL A 66 -4.35 18.11 19.72
CA VAL A 66 -5.42 17.28 19.17
C VAL A 66 -6.29 18.07 18.19
N GLU A 67 -6.68 19.30 18.51
CA GLU A 67 -7.49 20.15 17.62
C GLU A 67 -6.83 20.36 16.24
N LYS A 68 -5.49 20.45 16.20
CA LYS A 68 -4.73 20.60 14.94
C LYS A 68 -4.58 19.32 14.14
N ARG A 69 -4.63 18.15 14.78
CA ARG A 69 -4.29 16.85 14.15
C ARG A 69 -5.48 15.91 13.99
N GLY A 70 -6.59 16.19 14.68
CA GLY A 70 -7.79 15.36 14.69
C GLY A 70 -7.67 14.12 15.58
N LEU A 71 -8.83 13.56 15.95
CA LEU A 71 -8.98 12.22 16.50
C LEU A 71 -9.87 11.38 15.59
N PRO A 72 -9.76 10.04 15.62
CA PRO A 72 -10.67 9.15 14.90
C PRO A 72 -12.14 9.38 15.26
N SER A 73 -13.05 9.16 14.31
CA SER A 73 -14.50 9.25 14.52
C SER A 73 -14.98 8.33 15.65
N GLY A 74 -15.85 8.85 16.53
CA GLY A 74 -16.36 8.13 17.71
C GLY A 74 -15.46 8.23 18.95
N LEU A 75 -14.31 8.90 18.86
CA LEU A 75 -13.41 9.19 19.97
C LEU A 75 -13.36 10.69 20.28
N SER A 76 -13.64 11.07 21.52
CA SER A 76 -13.48 12.43 22.02
C SER A 76 -12.38 12.52 23.07
N LEU A 77 -11.64 13.63 23.05
CA LEU A 77 -10.79 14.03 24.16
C LEU A 77 -11.67 14.75 25.19
N GLY A 78 -11.72 14.21 26.40
CA GLY A 78 -12.39 14.81 27.55
C GLY A 78 -11.53 15.89 28.22
N SER A 79 -11.51 15.88 29.55
CA SER A 79 -10.68 16.80 30.32
C SER A 79 -9.18 16.45 30.21
N CYS A 80 -8.34 17.49 30.19
CA CYS A 80 -6.91 17.38 30.39
C CYS A 80 -6.58 18.13 31.69
N THR A 81 -6.28 17.41 32.77
CA THR A 81 -6.13 18.00 34.12
C THR A 81 -4.74 17.80 34.69
N VAL A 82 -4.18 18.81 35.34
CA VAL A 82 -2.92 18.70 36.08
C VAL A 82 -3.21 18.53 37.57
N LEU A 83 -2.79 17.40 38.16
CA LEU A 83 -2.96 17.08 39.57
C LEU A 83 -1.79 17.61 40.41
N GLU A 84 -2.04 17.92 41.70
CA GLU A 84 -0.97 18.16 42.66
C GLU A 84 -0.02 16.96 42.78
N THR A 85 1.26 17.22 43.03
CA THR A 85 2.25 16.16 43.30
C THR A 85 2.31 15.86 44.80
N ALA A 86 1.13 15.70 45.41
CA ALA A 86 0.92 15.39 46.81
C ALA A 86 -0.22 14.37 46.93
N GLY A 87 -0.07 13.32 47.75
CA GLY A 87 -1.01 12.20 47.75
C GLY A 87 -2.45 12.61 48.10
N GLU A 88 -2.67 13.18 49.29
CA GLU A 88 -4.00 13.68 49.71
C GLU A 88 -4.48 14.87 48.87
N GLY A 89 -3.56 15.75 48.43
CA GLY A 89 -3.88 16.87 47.55
C GLY A 89 -4.36 16.43 46.16
N ALA A 90 -3.71 15.40 45.59
CA ALA A 90 -4.07 14.79 44.32
C ALA A 90 -5.37 14.00 44.43
N LYS A 91 -5.63 13.34 45.56
CA LYS A 91 -6.84 12.55 45.77
C LYS A 91 -8.11 13.37 45.64
N SER A 92 -8.20 14.50 46.34
CA SER A 92 -9.39 15.37 46.28
C SER A 92 -9.64 15.87 44.86
N GLN A 93 -8.59 16.35 44.17
CA GLN A 93 -8.69 16.78 42.77
C GLN A 93 -9.02 15.63 41.83
N LEU A 94 -8.42 14.46 42.04
CA LEU A 94 -8.67 13.26 41.24
C LEU A 94 -10.15 12.87 41.35
N TYR A 95 -10.71 12.73 42.55
CA TYR A 95 -12.12 12.37 42.70
C TYR A 95 -13.06 13.43 42.10
N GLN A 96 -12.76 14.72 42.24
CA GLN A 96 -13.52 15.79 41.59
C GLN A 96 -13.52 15.62 40.05
N VAL A 97 -12.36 15.30 39.46
CA VAL A 97 -12.23 15.05 38.03
C VAL A 97 -12.97 13.77 37.62
N LEU A 98 -12.79 12.68 38.37
CA LEU A 98 -13.42 11.38 38.12
C LEU A 98 -14.95 11.47 38.19
N GLU A 99 -15.49 12.21 39.15
CA GLU A 99 -16.94 12.38 39.34
C GLU A 99 -17.55 13.33 38.31
N SER A 100 -16.80 14.32 37.81
CA SER A 100 -17.29 15.26 36.80
C SER A 100 -17.72 14.57 35.49
N SER A 101 -17.11 13.42 35.15
CA SER A 101 -17.48 12.62 33.98
C SER A 101 -18.75 11.79 34.19
N VAL A 102 -19.23 11.65 35.45
CA VAL A 102 -20.43 10.89 35.81
C VAL A 102 -21.69 11.77 35.72
N VAL A 103 -21.56 13.08 35.99
CA VAL A 103 -22.69 14.03 36.06
C VAL A 103 -23.28 14.37 34.68
N VAL A 104 -22.54 14.14 33.59
CA VAL A 104 -23.06 14.28 32.21
C VAL A 104 -24.12 13.21 31.88
N SER A 105 -24.28 12.20 32.74
CA SER A 105 -25.21 11.07 32.58
C SER A 105 -26.56 11.24 33.30
N GLY A 106 -26.89 12.44 33.79
CA GLY A 106 -28.19 12.76 34.39
C GLY A 106 -29.17 13.30 33.34
N ASP A 107 -30.32 12.64 33.20
CA ASP A 107 -31.47 12.97 32.33
C ASP A 107 -31.43 12.52 30.86
N ASN A 108 -31.05 11.26 30.60
CA ASN A 108 -31.77 10.37 29.66
C ASN A 108 -31.08 9.00 29.60
N LYS A 109 -31.81 7.94 29.98
CA LYS A 109 -31.28 6.59 30.23
C LYS A 109 -30.87 5.77 28.99
N ASN A 110 -30.51 6.37 27.85
CA ASN A 110 -30.33 5.61 26.60
C ASN A 110 -29.05 5.87 25.77
N THR A 111 -27.98 6.46 26.33
CA THR A 111 -26.68 6.54 25.62
C THR A 111 -25.50 6.51 26.60
N ILE A 112 -25.10 5.32 27.06
CA ILE A 112 -23.91 5.16 27.91
C ILE A 112 -22.68 5.07 27.00
N GLY A 113 -21.93 6.18 26.87
CA GLY A 113 -20.60 6.20 26.24
C GLY A 113 -19.53 5.55 27.12
N THR A 114 -18.42 5.08 26.56
CA THR A 114 -17.32 4.47 27.34
C THR A 114 -16.33 5.54 27.80
N VAL A 115 -16.01 5.57 29.10
CA VAL A 115 -15.04 6.50 29.68
C VAL A 115 -13.72 5.79 29.95
N VAL A 116 -12.60 6.42 29.55
CA VAL A 116 -11.24 5.93 29.82
C VAL A 116 -10.40 7.04 30.47
N TRP A 117 -9.70 6.68 31.55
CA TRP A 117 -8.74 7.54 32.25
C TRP A 117 -7.32 7.19 31.83
N LEU A 118 -6.59 8.16 31.30
CA LEU A 118 -5.16 8.05 30.97
C LEU A 118 -4.35 8.96 31.89
N HIS A 119 -3.58 8.36 32.80
CA HIS A 119 -2.74 9.08 33.74
C HIS A 119 -1.28 9.07 33.26
N LEU A 120 -0.64 10.24 33.25
CA LEU A 120 0.75 10.43 32.86
C LEU A 120 1.60 10.79 34.09
N GLY A 121 2.56 9.94 34.44
CA GLY A 121 3.59 10.21 35.45
C GLY A 121 4.96 10.43 34.80
N VAL A 122 5.85 11.17 35.45
CA VAL A 122 7.24 11.31 34.98
C VAL A 122 8.14 10.35 35.74
N ASN A 123 9.04 9.67 35.02
CA ASN A 123 10.12 8.88 35.59
C ASN A 123 11.47 9.47 35.16
N SER A 124 12.10 10.23 36.06
CA SER A 124 13.34 10.95 35.78
C SER A 124 14.56 10.05 35.55
N GLY A 125 14.52 8.80 36.02
CA GLY A 125 15.57 7.82 35.81
C GLY A 125 15.42 6.99 34.54
N SER A 126 14.27 7.07 33.86
CA SER A 126 13.99 6.29 32.66
C SER A 126 14.48 6.96 31.40
N THR A 127 14.84 6.16 30.40
CA THR A 127 15.05 6.59 29.01
C THR A 127 13.94 6.07 28.08
N LYS A 128 12.91 5.45 28.64
CA LYS A 128 11.85 4.73 27.94
C LYS A 128 10.48 5.09 28.51
N PHE A 129 9.45 4.96 27.69
CA PHE A 129 8.07 4.98 28.16
C PHE A 129 7.76 3.70 28.92
N ALA A 130 6.97 3.74 30.00
CA ALA A 130 6.52 2.54 30.70
C ALA A 130 5.01 2.47 30.78
N ILE A 131 4.43 1.34 30.35
CA ILE A 131 2.99 1.06 30.45
C ILE A 131 2.76 0.25 31.73
N GLU A 132 2.03 0.83 32.68
CA GLU A 132 1.80 0.20 33.98
C GLU A 132 0.59 -0.75 33.93
N ARG A 133 0.83 -2.03 34.23
CA ARG A 133 -0.21 -3.07 34.23
C ARG A 133 -1.06 -3.07 35.49
N GLN A 134 -0.52 -2.57 36.60
CA GLN A 134 -1.18 -2.63 37.89
C GLN A 134 -0.75 -1.50 38.84
N ALA A 135 -1.54 -1.32 39.90
CA ALA A 135 -1.18 -0.56 41.10
C ALA A 135 -1.38 -1.43 42.34
N VAL A 136 -0.55 -1.26 43.38
CA VAL A 136 -0.64 -1.99 44.65
C VAL A 136 -1.27 -1.11 45.73
N ASN A 137 -2.01 -1.72 46.68
CA ASN A 137 -2.66 -1.04 47.80
C ASN A 137 -1.66 -0.55 48.87
N GLU A 138 -0.50 -0.05 48.49
CA GLU A 138 0.56 0.41 49.39
C GLU A 138 0.91 1.86 49.12
N ALA A 139 0.72 2.72 50.12
CA ALA A 139 1.29 4.06 50.20
C ALA A 139 2.64 3.99 50.94
N HIS A 140 3.75 4.05 50.20
CA HIS A 140 5.10 3.97 50.75
C HIS A 140 6.08 4.95 50.09
N PHE A 141 6.07 6.19 50.56
CA PHE A 141 6.80 7.28 49.91
C PHE A 141 8.25 7.36 50.44
N ARG A 142 9.21 7.27 49.52
CA ARG A 142 10.65 7.31 49.85
C ARG A 142 11.13 8.68 50.35
N CYS A 143 10.42 9.73 49.95
CA CYS A 143 10.61 11.11 50.41
C CYS A 143 9.23 11.75 50.66
N PRO A 144 9.15 12.82 51.46
CA PRO A 144 7.91 13.57 51.60
C PRO A 144 7.40 14.11 50.25
N ASP A 145 6.09 14.13 50.08
CA ASP A 145 5.45 14.79 48.95
C ASP A 145 5.49 16.33 49.08
N GLN A 146 4.89 17.06 48.13
CA GLN A 146 4.90 18.53 48.15
C GLN A 146 4.21 19.16 49.37
N LEU A 147 3.37 18.41 50.10
CA LEU A 147 2.72 18.86 51.32
C LEU A 147 3.35 18.24 52.59
N GLY A 148 4.48 17.55 52.44
CA GLY A 148 5.23 16.95 53.54
C GLY A 148 4.69 15.58 53.99
N TRP A 149 3.73 15.00 53.28
CA TRP A 149 3.20 13.68 53.63
C TRP A 149 4.14 12.57 53.16
N GLN A 150 4.51 11.67 54.06
CA GLN A 150 5.42 10.57 53.78
C GLN A 150 4.93 9.25 54.39
N PRO A 151 3.83 8.66 53.84
CA PRO A 151 3.28 7.42 54.35
C PRO A 151 4.29 6.27 54.25
N GLN A 152 4.30 5.41 55.26
CA GLN A 152 5.20 4.26 55.35
C GLN A 152 4.39 2.96 55.42
N ARG A 153 4.24 2.29 54.27
CA ARG A 153 3.58 0.97 54.16
C ARG A 153 2.14 0.99 54.68
N LEU A 154 1.42 2.08 54.42
CA LEU A 154 0.01 2.21 54.77
C LEU A 154 -0.87 1.69 53.63
N PRO A 155 -2.05 1.11 53.93
CA PRO A 155 -3.03 0.83 52.88
C PRO A 155 -3.50 2.14 52.24
N ILE A 156 -3.62 2.16 50.91
CA ILE A 156 -4.23 3.30 50.18
C ILE A 156 -5.73 3.33 50.48
N VAL A 157 -6.37 2.15 50.45
CA VAL A 157 -7.77 1.92 50.78
C VAL A 157 -7.82 0.80 51.81
N VAL A 158 -8.30 1.12 53.01
CA VAL A 158 -8.34 0.17 54.14
C VAL A 158 -9.32 -0.98 53.85
N GLU A 159 -10.44 -0.67 53.20
CA GLU A 159 -11.50 -1.62 52.86
C GLU A 159 -11.05 -2.69 51.85
N ASP A 160 -10.01 -2.39 51.07
CA ASP A 160 -9.46 -3.32 50.08
C ASP A 160 -8.57 -4.41 50.71
N GLY A 161 -8.20 -4.27 52.00
CA GLY A 161 -7.46 -5.27 52.76
C GLY A 161 -5.94 -5.12 52.67
N SER A 162 -5.24 -6.21 52.35
CA SER A 162 -3.77 -6.28 52.37
C SER A 162 -3.11 -5.18 51.51
N ILE A 163 -2.01 -4.61 52.01
CA ILE A 163 -1.18 -3.65 51.25
C ILE A 163 -0.53 -4.26 50.01
N LEU A 164 -0.45 -5.59 49.95
CA LEU A 164 0.08 -6.33 48.79
C LEU A 164 -0.98 -6.56 47.70
N LYS A 165 -2.25 -6.21 47.95
CA LYS A 165 -3.32 -6.38 46.97
C LYS A 165 -3.06 -5.45 45.77
N ALA A 166 -2.96 -6.03 44.59
CA ALA A 166 -2.85 -5.28 43.35
C ALA A 166 -4.22 -5.15 42.66
N LYS A 167 -4.43 -4.04 41.96
CA LYS A 167 -5.50 -3.88 40.97
C LYS A 167 -4.85 -3.76 39.60
N GLU A 168 -5.32 -4.56 38.65
CA GLU A 168 -4.86 -4.55 37.27
C GLU A 168 -5.77 -3.69 36.39
N THR A 169 -5.20 -3.11 35.34
CA THR A 169 -5.99 -2.37 34.35
C THR A 169 -6.81 -3.29 33.45
N SER A 170 -8.03 -2.84 33.11
CA SER A 170 -8.87 -3.46 32.07
C SER A 170 -8.49 -3.03 30.64
N CYS A 171 -7.49 -2.16 30.47
CA CYS A 171 -6.90 -1.84 29.17
C CYS A 171 -6.00 -2.98 28.70
N SER A 172 -6.02 -3.29 27.40
CA SER A 172 -5.18 -4.36 26.81
C SER A 172 -3.72 -3.94 26.71
N THR A 173 -3.00 -3.94 27.83
CA THR A 173 -1.61 -3.44 27.94
C THR A 173 -0.63 -4.16 27.02
N GLU A 174 -0.82 -5.45 26.76
CA GLU A 174 0.01 -6.21 25.81
C GLU A 174 -0.17 -5.72 24.37
N SER A 175 -1.42 -5.49 23.95
CA SER A 175 -1.74 -4.94 22.62
C SER A 175 -1.22 -3.51 22.47
N ILE A 176 -1.35 -2.71 23.52
CA ILE A 176 -0.81 -1.34 23.58
C ILE A 176 0.71 -1.36 23.44
N PHE A 177 1.39 -2.18 24.24
CA PHE A 177 2.84 -2.34 24.21
C PHE A 177 3.36 -2.76 22.83
N LYS A 178 2.76 -3.80 22.23
CA LYS A 178 3.15 -4.32 20.91
C LYS A 178 3.01 -3.24 19.83
N SER A 179 1.91 -2.48 19.84
CA SER A 179 1.64 -1.42 18.86
C SER A 179 2.56 -0.22 19.02
N LEU A 180 2.91 0.14 20.27
CA LEU A 180 3.86 1.20 20.55
C LEU A 180 5.28 0.82 20.09
N LYS A 181 5.71 -0.42 20.33
CA LYS A 181 6.99 -0.94 19.82
C LYS A 181 7.04 -0.93 18.29
N SER A 182 5.96 -1.32 17.60
CA SER A 182 5.95 -1.35 16.13
C SER A 182 6.01 0.04 15.51
N LYS A 183 5.53 1.08 16.20
CA LYS A 183 5.68 2.49 15.78
C LYS A 183 7.06 3.08 16.08
N GLY A 184 7.99 2.30 16.63
CA GLY A 184 9.35 2.73 16.92
C GLY A 184 9.53 3.43 18.26
N PHE A 185 8.50 3.48 19.11
CA PHE A 185 8.64 4.02 20.46
C PHE A 185 9.44 3.07 21.35
N ASP A 186 10.42 3.60 22.10
CA ASP A 186 11.11 2.79 23.11
C ASP A 186 10.27 2.70 24.39
N VAL A 187 9.44 1.65 24.43
CA VAL A 187 8.48 1.37 25.52
C VAL A 187 8.83 0.08 26.27
N VAL A 188 8.43 -0.01 27.54
CA VAL A 188 8.47 -1.22 28.37
C VAL A 188 7.11 -1.43 29.06
N GLN A 189 6.82 -2.66 29.48
CA GLN A 189 5.72 -2.94 30.40
C GLN A 189 6.25 -3.02 31.83
N SER A 190 5.48 -2.51 32.79
CA SER A 190 5.86 -2.46 34.20
C SER A 190 4.69 -2.90 35.10
N ASP A 191 5.04 -3.56 36.20
CA ASP A 191 4.13 -3.98 37.28
C ASP A 191 4.27 -3.10 38.53
N ASP A 192 5.09 -2.06 38.44
CA ASP A 192 5.40 -1.15 39.53
C ASP A 192 5.20 0.28 39.03
N ALA A 193 4.02 0.83 39.26
CA ALA A 193 3.70 2.23 38.97
C ALA A 193 4.45 3.23 39.86
N GLY A 194 5.45 2.78 40.62
CA GLY A 194 6.27 3.57 41.51
C GLY A 194 5.54 3.87 42.82
N ARG A 195 6.10 3.46 43.96
CA ARG A 195 5.49 3.59 45.30
C ARG A 195 5.36 5.04 45.82
N PHE A 196 5.40 6.04 44.96
CA PHE A 196 5.17 7.45 45.28
C PHE A 196 3.73 7.86 44.92
N VAL A 197 3.50 9.12 44.57
CA VAL A 197 2.16 9.65 44.23
C VAL A 197 1.53 8.94 43.02
N CYS A 198 2.34 8.44 42.07
CA CYS A 198 1.87 7.71 40.88
C CYS A 198 1.04 6.46 41.23
N ASN A 199 1.58 5.54 42.04
CA ASN A 199 0.84 4.35 42.49
C ASN A 199 -0.39 4.73 43.33
N TYR A 200 -0.29 5.77 44.16
CA TYR A 200 -1.41 6.26 44.98
C TYR A 200 -2.61 6.69 44.12
N VAL A 201 -2.36 7.53 43.09
CA VAL A 201 -3.38 7.99 42.14
C VAL A 201 -3.88 6.84 41.26
N TYR A 202 -2.99 5.98 40.76
CA TYR A 202 -3.40 4.88 39.89
C TYR A 202 -4.30 3.88 40.61
N TYR A 203 -4.02 3.55 41.87
CA TYR A 203 -4.85 2.65 42.68
C TYR A 203 -6.27 3.20 42.86
N HIS A 204 -6.40 4.47 43.24
CA HIS A 204 -7.71 5.13 43.35
C HIS A 204 -8.46 5.17 42.01
N SER A 205 -7.76 5.47 40.92
CA SER A 205 -8.36 5.50 39.58
C SER A 205 -8.82 4.12 39.10
N LEU A 206 -8.02 3.07 39.29
CA LEU A 206 -8.39 1.69 38.96
C LEU A 206 -9.61 1.23 39.77
N ARG A 207 -9.64 1.53 41.07
CA ARG A 207 -10.78 1.24 41.93
C ARG A 207 -12.05 1.95 41.45
N PHE A 208 -11.96 3.25 41.18
CA PHE A 208 -13.10 4.03 40.67
C PHE A 208 -13.56 3.50 39.30
N ALA A 209 -12.63 3.16 38.42
CA ALA A 209 -12.94 2.64 37.10
C ALA A 209 -13.68 1.30 37.17
N GLU A 210 -13.25 0.40 38.06
CA GLU A 210 -13.93 -0.86 38.36
C GLU A 210 -15.36 -0.63 38.90
N GLU A 211 -15.53 0.30 39.85
CA GLU A 211 -16.84 0.64 40.45
C GLU A 211 -17.83 1.28 39.45
N LYS A 212 -17.33 1.98 38.43
CA LYS A 212 -18.14 2.72 37.44
C LYS A 212 -18.21 2.08 36.05
N GLY A 213 -17.52 0.96 35.83
CA GLY A 213 -17.41 0.34 34.50
C GLY A 213 -16.59 1.17 33.51
N HIS A 214 -15.69 2.03 34.00
CA HIS A 214 -14.73 2.77 33.18
C HIS A 214 -13.44 1.95 32.97
N LYS A 215 -12.51 2.50 32.21
CA LYS A 215 -11.13 1.96 32.11
C LYS A 215 -10.12 2.98 32.65
N SER A 216 -8.98 2.50 33.13
CA SER A 216 -7.90 3.38 33.62
C SER A 216 -6.54 2.81 33.26
N LEU A 217 -5.65 3.63 32.69
CA LEU A 217 -4.28 3.26 32.33
C LEU A 217 -3.31 4.32 32.86
N PHE A 218 -2.16 3.87 33.36
CA PHE A 218 -1.07 4.75 33.77
C PHE A 218 0.16 4.56 32.89
N VAL A 219 0.79 5.65 32.50
CA VAL A 219 2.01 5.65 31.67
C VAL A 219 3.07 6.55 32.28
N HIS A 220 4.27 6.02 32.46
CA HIS A 220 5.43 6.84 32.78
C HIS A 220 6.14 7.32 31.53
N VAL A 221 6.41 8.63 31.48
CA VAL A 221 7.22 9.27 30.45
C VAL A 221 8.58 9.72 31.02
N PRO A 222 9.66 9.70 30.23
CA PRO A 222 10.96 10.20 30.68
C PRO A 222 11.02 11.74 30.63
N LEU A 223 12.11 12.34 31.12
CA LEU A 223 12.34 13.79 30.99
C LEU A 223 12.52 14.21 29.52
N PHE A 224 12.23 15.47 29.19
CA PHE A 224 12.45 16.01 27.83
C PHE A 224 13.90 15.99 27.38
N SER A 225 14.85 15.96 28.32
CA SER A 225 16.27 15.76 28.03
C SER A 225 16.61 14.34 27.52
N LYS A 226 15.67 13.40 27.61
CA LYS A 226 15.82 12.02 27.12
C LYS A 226 14.98 11.75 25.89
N ILE A 227 13.72 12.20 25.88
CA ILE A 227 12.82 12.13 24.73
C ILE A 227 12.13 13.48 24.63
N ASP A 228 12.29 14.17 23.50
CA ASP A 228 11.82 15.55 23.31
C ASP A 228 10.29 15.70 23.36
N GLU A 229 9.83 16.95 23.51
CA GLU A 229 8.42 17.30 23.68
C GLU A 229 7.53 16.83 22.52
N ASP A 230 7.95 16.98 21.26
CA ASP A 230 7.11 16.57 20.13
C ASP A 230 6.98 15.04 20.08
N THR A 231 8.07 14.30 20.29
CA THR A 231 8.02 12.83 20.35
C THR A 231 7.09 12.35 21.47
N GLN A 232 7.12 12.97 22.66
CA GLN A 232 6.20 12.59 23.75
C GLN A 232 4.74 12.97 23.45
N MET A 233 4.49 14.12 22.83
CA MET A 233 3.13 14.52 22.40
C MET A 233 2.58 13.58 21.33
N GLN A 234 3.41 13.16 20.36
CA GLN A 234 3.05 12.16 19.36
C GLN A 234 2.74 10.80 20.00
N PHE A 235 3.56 10.38 20.97
CA PHE A 235 3.33 9.17 21.75
C PHE A 235 1.97 9.20 22.45
N VAL A 236 1.62 10.31 23.11
CA VAL A 236 0.36 10.46 23.84
C VAL A 236 -0.84 10.53 22.89
N LEU A 237 -0.74 11.24 21.76
CA LEU A 237 -1.79 11.23 20.73
C LEU A 237 -2.02 9.81 20.18
N PHE A 238 -0.94 9.08 19.95
CA PHE A 238 -1.01 7.71 19.47
C PHE A 238 -1.63 6.76 20.50
N ILE A 239 -1.28 6.88 21.79
CA ILE A 239 -1.86 6.02 22.82
C ILE A 239 -3.35 6.31 23.05
N ILE A 240 -3.78 7.58 22.99
CA ILE A 240 -5.19 7.98 23.06
C ILE A 240 -5.97 7.34 21.90
N SER A 241 -5.46 7.50 20.68
CA SER A 241 -6.07 6.91 19.49
C SER A 241 -6.15 5.38 19.59
N LEU A 242 -5.08 4.74 20.08
CA LEU A 242 -5.00 3.30 20.23
C LEU A 242 -5.93 2.77 21.32
N ILE A 243 -6.06 3.45 22.46
CA ILE A 243 -6.98 3.03 23.53
C ILE A 243 -8.44 3.21 23.08
N GLY A 244 -8.74 4.31 22.38
CA GLY A 244 -10.06 4.52 21.78
C GLY A 244 -10.41 3.38 20.82
N LEU A 245 -9.47 3.06 19.93
CA LEU A 245 -9.60 1.97 18.97
C LEU A 245 -9.81 0.61 19.65
N LEU A 246 -8.95 0.25 20.62
CA LEU A 246 -9.06 -1.01 21.37
C LEU A 246 -10.33 -1.09 22.22
N THR A 247 -10.91 0.04 22.62
CA THR A 247 -12.13 0.07 23.42
C THR A 247 -13.38 -0.01 22.55
N LEU A 248 -13.39 0.61 21.37
CA LEU A 248 -14.44 0.41 20.34
C LEU A 248 -14.53 -1.07 19.91
N THR A 249 -13.40 -1.78 19.90
CA THR A 249 -13.32 -3.18 19.47
C THR A 249 -13.92 -4.20 20.45
N ALA A 250 -14.11 -3.85 21.73
CA ALA A 250 -14.64 -4.78 22.74
C ALA A 250 -16.18 -4.96 22.66
N TYR A 251 -16.87 -4.09 21.92
CA TYR A 251 -18.35 -4.06 21.81
C TYR A 251 -18.89 -4.51 20.44
N GLY A 252 -18.05 -4.97 19.50
CA GLY A 252 -18.53 -5.44 18.19
C GLY A 252 -17.43 -5.97 17.26
N ALA A 253 -17.83 -6.44 16.08
CA ALA A 253 -17.02 -7.10 15.05
C ALA A 253 -15.73 -6.36 14.59
N ALA A 254 -15.52 -5.11 15.01
CA ALA A 254 -14.36 -4.26 14.72
C ALA A 254 -13.00 -4.76 15.29
N ALA A 255 -12.98 -5.59 16.35
CA ALA A 255 -11.74 -6.21 16.86
C ALA A 255 -11.00 -7.04 15.81
N LYS A 256 -11.76 -7.68 14.92
CA LYS A 256 -11.21 -8.51 13.85
C LYS A 256 -10.59 -7.64 12.75
N MET A 257 -11.18 -6.47 12.44
CA MET A 257 -10.71 -5.48 11.47
C MET A 257 -9.43 -4.75 11.93
N VAL A 258 -9.36 -4.27 13.17
CA VAL A 258 -8.19 -3.51 13.65
C VAL A 258 -6.95 -4.38 13.87
N TYR A 259 -7.13 -5.60 14.39
CA TYR A 259 -6.03 -6.57 14.45
C TYR A 259 -5.57 -6.95 13.04
N THR A 260 -6.49 -6.99 12.06
CA THR A 260 -6.10 -7.13 10.65
C THR A 260 -5.38 -5.89 10.14
N ASP A 261 -5.80 -4.65 10.41
CA ASP A 261 -5.13 -3.43 9.96
C ASP A 261 -3.68 -3.30 10.47
N LEU A 262 -3.43 -3.58 11.75
CA LEU A 262 -2.07 -3.57 12.32
C LEU A 262 -1.21 -4.72 11.78
N ASP A 263 -1.78 -5.92 11.62
CA ASP A 263 -1.11 -7.06 10.98
C ASP A 263 -0.85 -6.78 9.48
N ILE A 264 -1.70 -5.98 8.84
CA ILE A 264 -1.56 -5.53 7.45
C ILE A 264 -0.45 -4.51 7.31
N LEU A 265 -0.39 -3.49 8.18
CA LEU A 265 0.72 -2.56 8.22
C LEU A 265 2.04 -3.31 8.43
N LYS A 266 2.09 -4.24 9.40
CA LYS A 266 3.27 -5.09 9.64
C LYS A 266 3.63 -5.94 8.42
N LYS A 267 2.65 -6.55 7.76
CA LYS A 267 2.86 -7.33 6.52
C LYS A 267 3.38 -6.46 5.39
N LEU A 268 2.87 -5.24 5.24
CA LEU A 268 3.25 -4.29 4.18
C LEU A 268 4.61 -3.61 4.43
N GLU A 269 4.99 -3.41 5.70
CA GLU A 269 6.30 -2.90 6.12
C GLU A 269 7.40 -3.96 5.93
N ASN A 270 7.11 -5.24 6.21
CA ASN A 270 8.09 -6.34 6.07
C ASN A 270 8.53 -6.66 4.63
N PHE A 271 8.08 -5.92 3.61
CA PHE A 271 8.46 -6.14 2.21
C PHE A 271 9.67 -5.31 1.75
N ASP A 272 10.42 -4.71 2.68
CA ASP A 272 11.58 -3.90 2.33
C ASP A 272 12.53 -4.63 1.37
N ILE A 273 13.03 -3.85 0.43
CA ILE A 273 14.03 -4.28 -0.54
C ILE A 273 15.33 -4.33 0.26
N PRO A 274 15.94 -5.52 0.49
CA PRO A 274 17.29 -5.55 1.02
C PRO A 274 18.12 -4.60 0.17
N GLU A 275 18.89 -3.73 0.80
CA GLU A 275 20.07 -3.24 0.10
C GLU A 275 20.84 -4.51 -0.23
N ASP A 276 20.83 -4.92 -1.51
CA ASP A 276 21.76 -5.94 -1.96
C ASP A 276 23.11 -5.30 -1.62
N ASP A 277 23.73 -5.74 -0.52
CA ASP A 277 25.10 -5.41 -0.19
C ASP A 277 25.88 -5.63 -1.47
N ASP A 278 26.51 -4.57 -1.98
CA ASP A 278 27.38 -4.54 -3.16
C ASP A 278 28.63 -5.47 -3.01
N ALA A 279 28.59 -6.41 -2.05
CA ALA A 279 29.65 -7.34 -1.72
C ALA A 279 29.96 -8.35 -2.84
N ASP A 280 29.07 -8.56 -3.81
CA ASP A 280 29.36 -9.34 -5.03
C ASP A 280 29.77 -8.45 -6.23
N ASP A 281 29.56 -7.13 -6.13
CA ASP A 281 30.01 -6.14 -7.14
C ASP A 281 31.49 -5.77 -6.95
N HIS A 282 32.13 -6.16 -5.83
CA HIS A 282 33.56 -5.95 -5.63
C HIS A 282 34.44 -6.89 -6.48
N TYR A 283 33.87 -7.90 -7.14
CA TYR A 283 34.54 -8.67 -8.19
C TYR A 283 34.18 -8.24 -9.63
N ASP A 284 33.12 -7.44 -9.83
CA ASP A 284 32.64 -7.03 -11.17
C ASP A 284 32.92 -5.55 -11.50
N THR A 285 33.34 -4.73 -10.53
CA THR A 285 33.82 -3.36 -10.78
C THR A 285 35.17 -3.29 -11.52
N LYS A 286 35.90 -4.41 -11.62
CA LYS A 286 37.07 -4.53 -12.52
C LYS A 286 36.73 -4.78 -13.99
N LEU A 287 35.44 -4.86 -14.37
CA LEU A 287 35.03 -5.10 -15.75
C LEU A 287 34.90 -3.82 -16.60
N PHE A 288 35.12 -2.64 -16.02
CA PHE A 288 34.96 -1.34 -16.69
C PHE A 288 36.21 -0.83 -17.45
N ASP A 289 37.36 -1.52 -17.38
CA ASP A 289 38.51 -1.21 -18.23
C ASP A 289 38.45 -2.00 -19.53
N LEU A 290 37.73 -1.45 -20.52
CA LEU A 290 37.61 -1.95 -21.88
C LEU A 290 38.84 -1.61 -22.75
N ALA A 291 40.03 -1.52 -22.16
CA ALA A 291 41.28 -1.29 -22.88
C ALA A 291 42.20 -2.50 -22.70
N SER A 292 42.29 -3.31 -23.76
CA SER A 292 43.17 -4.49 -23.91
C SER A 292 42.53 -5.85 -23.63
N PHE A 293 41.65 -6.28 -24.53
CA PHE A 293 41.53 -7.71 -24.86
C PHE A 293 42.67 -8.13 -25.79
N THR A 294 43.91 -8.04 -25.29
CA THR A 294 45.03 -8.80 -25.83
C THR A 294 45.65 -9.63 -24.70
N SER A 295 45.65 -10.95 -24.90
CA SER A 295 46.48 -11.95 -24.20
C SER A 295 46.21 -12.26 -22.70
N ARG A 296 45.69 -13.49 -22.48
CA ARG A 296 45.92 -14.40 -21.33
C ARG A 296 45.57 -13.88 -19.93
N GLY A 297 44.30 -14.04 -19.54
CA GLY A 297 43.95 -13.95 -18.11
C GLY A 297 42.51 -14.27 -17.70
N SER A 298 41.49 -14.07 -18.57
CA SER A 298 40.10 -14.16 -18.11
C SER A 298 39.44 -15.54 -18.18
N GLY A 299 40.02 -16.53 -18.88
CA GLY A 299 39.46 -17.88 -19.00
C GLY A 299 38.01 -17.93 -19.53
N LYS A 300 37.57 -16.90 -20.25
CA LYS A 300 36.25 -16.78 -20.89
C LYS A 300 36.36 -17.11 -22.38
N ASN A 301 35.36 -17.79 -22.93
CA ASN A 301 35.30 -18.14 -24.35
C ASN A 301 34.53 -17.07 -25.12
N LEU A 302 35.22 -16.25 -25.91
CA LEU A 302 34.57 -15.20 -26.70
C LEU A 302 33.94 -15.79 -27.97
N VAL A 303 32.67 -15.49 -28.18
CA VAL A 303 31.88 -15.91 -29.35
C VAL A 303 31.32 -14.65 -29.98
N ASN A 304 32.01 -14.09 -30.98
CA ASN A 304 31.59 -12.86 -31.67
C ASN A 304 30.69 -13.22 -32.86
N VAL A 305 29.51 -12.61 -32.96
CA VAL A 305 28.55 -12.84 -34.06
C VAL A 305 29.17 -12.64 -35.45
N ASP A 306 30.14 -11.72 -35.58
CA ASP A 306 30.84 -11.45 -36.85
C ASP A 306 31.63 -12.67 -37.36
N THR A 307 32.17 -13.48 -36.45
CA THR A 307 32.93 -14.69 -36.80
C THR A 307 32.04 -15.80 -37.38
N PHE A 308 30.72 -15.64 -37.28
CA PHE A 308 29.72 -16.52 -37.88
C PHE A 308 29.08 -15.92 -39.14
N GLY A 309 29.69 -14.86 -39.70
CA GLY A 309 29.26 -14.27 -40.96
C GLY A 309 28.25 -13.13 -40.85
N ALA A 310 28.06 -12.55 -39.65
CA ALA A 310 27.19 -11.38 -39.50
C ALA A 310 27.79 -10.16 -40.23
N ALA A 311 27.00 -9.54 -41.10
CA ALA A 311 27.34 -8.37 -41.89
C ALA A 311 27.22 -7.07 -41.08
N GLY A 312 26.27 -6.96 -40.15
CA GLY A 312 26.19 -5.83 -39.22
C GLY A 312 26.06 -4.46 -39.89
N ASP A 313 25.43 -4.42 -41.07
CA ASP A 313 25.20 -3.24 -41.92
C ASP A 313 23.77 -2.67 -41.80
N GLY A 314 22.90 -3.31 -41.02
CA GLY A 314 21.50 -2.95 -40.82
C GLY A 314 20.57 -3.33 -41.99
N VAL A 315 21.07 -4.07 -42.98
CA VAL A 315 20.33 -4.39 -44.22
C VAL A 315 20.35 -5.90 -44.49
N SER A 316 21.51 -6.53 -44.34
CA SER A 316 21.71 -7.95 -44.55
C SER A 316 21.08 -8.77 -43.42
N ASP A 317 20.44 -9.90 -43.75
CA ASP A 317 19.85 -10.79 -42.74
C ASP A 317 20.94 -11.53 -41.95
N ASP A 318 21.15 -11.10 -40.70
CA ASP A 318 22.17 -11.63 -39.79
C ASP A 318 21.64 -12.77 -38.91
N THR A 319 20.41 -13.23 -39.11
CA THR A 319 19.73 -14.19 -38.23
C THR A 319 20.51 -15.50 -38.07
N GLN A 320 21.01 -16.08 -39.16
CA GLN A 320 21.74 -17.36 -39.10
C GLN A 320 23.09 -17.24 -38.40
N ALA A 321 23.75 -16.08 -38.50
CA ALA A 321 24.98 -15.81 -37.76
C ALA A 321 24.70 -15.76 -36.25
N PHE A 322 23.62 -15.09 -35.83
CA PHE A 322 23.18 -15.06 -34.43
C PHE A 322 22.79 -16.45 -33.90
N VAL A 323 22.03 -17.24 -34.66
CA VAL A 323 21.65 -18.61 -34.27
C VAL A 323 22.89 -19.50 -34.10
N SER A 324 23.85 -19.40 -35.02
CA SER A 324 25.10 -20.17 -34.97
C SER A 324 25.97 -19.75 -33.79
N ALA A 325 26.14 -18.45 -33.58
CA ALA A 325 26.88 -17.89 -32.45
C ALA A 325 26.23 -18.26 -31.11
N TRP A 326 24.90 -18.18 -31.01
CA TRP A 326 24.16 -18.62 -29.83
C TRP A 326 24.42 -20.09 -29.51
N LYS A 327 24.32 -20.97 -30.51
CA LYS A 327 24.53 -22.41 -30.33
C LYS A 327 25.92 -22.70 -29.75
N GLN A 328 26.95 -22.03 -30.25
CA GLN A 328 28.31 -22.18 -29.73
C GLN A 328 28.46 -21.61 -28.31
N ALA A 329 27.97 -20.39 -28.07
CA ALA A 329 28.08 -19.72 -26.77
C ALA A 329 27.31 -20.46 -25.68
N CYS A 330 26.07 -20.87 -25.97
CA CYS A 330 25.20 -21.58 -25.04
C CYS A 330 25.73 -22.99 -24.73
N GLY A 331 26.37 -23.66 -25.68
CA GLY A 331 26.99 -24.99 -25.49
C GLY A 331 28.37 -24.98 -24.85
N THR A 332 28.93 -23.81 -24.51
CA THR A 332 30.30 -23.68 -24.02
C THR A 332 30.33 -22.97 -22.66
N PRO A 333 31.00 -23.52 -21.62
CA PRO A 333 31.05 -22.89 -20.31
C PRO A 333 31.86 -21.59 -20.32
N LYS A 334 31.47 -20.63 -19.47
CA LYS A 334 32.13 -19.32 -19.33
C LYS A 334 32.21 -18.53 -20.65
N SER A 335 31.19 -18.66 -21.51
CA SER A 335 31.19 -17.98 -22.80
C SER A 335 30.68 -16.55 -22.71
N VAL A 336 31.15 -15.74 -23.65
CA VAL A 336 30.66 -14.38 -23.90
C VAL A 336 30.15 -14.34 -25.34
N LEU A 337 28.84 -14.29 -25.55
CA LEU A 337 28.27 -13.96 -26.85
C LEU A 337 28.37 -12.45 -27.05
N LEU A 338 29.15 -11.99 -28.02
CA LEU A 338 29.42 -10.58 -28.26
C LEU A 338 28.68 -10.09 -29.51
N VAL A 339 27.90 -9.02 -29.33
CA VAL A 339 27.37 -8.14 -30.39
C VAL A 339 28.18 -6.83 -30.37
N PRO A 340 29.14 -6.65 -31.28
CA PRO A 340 30.12 -5.55 -31.26
C PRO A 340 29.52 -4.15 -31.39
N GLN A 341 30.18 -3.18 -30.76
CA GLN A 341 29.87 -1.75 -30.88
C GLN A 341 30.03 -1.24 -32.32
N GLY A 342 29.20 -0.26 -32.70
CA GLY A 342 29.32 0.46 -33.98
C GLY A 342 28.74 -0.29 -35.18
N ARG A 343 28.07 -1.42 -34.94
CA ARG A 343 27.43 -2.24 -35.97
C ARG A 343 25.93 -2.41 -35.69
N THR A 344 25.16 -2.62 -36.74
CA THR A 344 23.71 -2.77 -36.68
C THR A 344 23.32 -4.08 -37.36
N TYR A 345 22.71 -5.00 -36.63
CA TYR A 345 22.40 -6.34 -37.10
C TYR A 345 20.91 -6.49 -37.35
N LEU A 346 20.50 -6.72 -38.60
CA LEU A 346 19.10 -7.01 -38.91
C LEU A 346 18.83 -8.48 -38.58
N VAL A 347 18.02 -8.72 -37.55
CA VAL A 347 17.73 -10.07 -37.05
C VAL A 347 16.23 -10.32 -37.11
N ASN A 348 15.83 -11.36 -37.84
CA ASN A 348 14.44 -11.82 -37.91
C ASN A 348 13.99 -12.49 -36.59
N ALA A 349 12.69 -12.71 -36.45
CA ALA A 349 12.09 -13.39 -35.31
C ALA A 349 12.81 -14.72 -34.98
N THR A 350 13.34 -14.82 -33.76
CA THR A 350 14.23 -15.90 -33.35
C THR A 350 14.02 -16.30 -31.89
N LYS A 351 14.07 -17.61 -31.66
CA LYS A 351 14.05 -18.21 -30.32
C LYS A 351 15.41 -18.78 -29.95
N PHE A 352 16.01 -18.23 -28.91
CA PHE A 352 17.27 -18.66 -28.33
C PHE A 352 17.00 -19.54 -27.11
N ASN A 353 17.09 -20.86 -27.30
CA ASN A 353 16.74 -21.84 -26.28
C ASN A 353 17.97 -22.32 -25.51
N GLY A 354 17.82 -22.43 -24.19
CA GLY A 354 18.69 -23.21 -23.31
C GLY A 354 18.22 -24.67 -23.15
N PRO A 355 18.76 -25.41 -22.16
CA PRO A 355 19.68 -24.93 -21.13
C PRO A 355 21.06 -24.59 -21.70
N CYS A 356 21.69 -23.55 -21.16
CA CYS A 356 23.06 -23.20 -21.50
C CYS A 356 24.03 -23.64 -20.41
N GLU A 357 25.29 -23.79 -20.80
CA GLU A 357 26.40 -23.99 -19.89
C GLU A 357 26.59 -22.83 -18.92
N ARG A 358 27.23 -23.11 -17.79
CA ARG A 358 27.36 -22.16 -16.68
C ARG A 358 28.12 -20.89 -17.07
N LYS A 359 27.71 -19.75 -16.48
CA LYS A 359 28.36 -18.43 -16.61
C LYS A 359 28.37 -17.90 -18.05
N LEU A 360 27.29 -18.08 -18.80
CA LEU A 360 27.07 -17.41 -20.08
C LEU A 360 26.80 -15.92 -19.85
N ILE A 361 27.54 -15.08 -20.57
CA ILE A 361 27.33 -13.64 -20.68
C ILE A 361 26.93 -13.32 -22.11
N ILE A 362 25.93 -12.46 -22.28
CA ILE A 362 25.50 -11.91 -23.56
C ILE A 362 25.84 -10.43 -23.51
N GLN A 363 26.93 -10.07 -24.19
CA GLN A 363 27.46 -8.71 -24.29
C GLN A 363 26.87 -8.05 -25.54
N ILE A 364 25.99 -7.06 -25.36
CA ILE A 364 25.37 -6.31 -26.44
C ILE A 364 25.89 -4.87 -26.39
N ASP A 365 26.85 -4.55 -27.26
CA ASP A 365 27.43 -3.22 -27.41
C ASP A 365 27.00 -2.54 -28.72
N GLY A 366 26.58 -3.32 -29.71
CA GLY A 366 26.00 -2.85 -30.98
C GLY A 366 24.48 -2.68 -30.94
N THR A 367 23.90 -2.56 -32.13
CA THR A 367 22.44 -2.50 -32.31
C THR A 367 21.92 -3.79 -32.92
N ILE A 368 20.90 -4.39 -32.31
CA ILE A 368 20.10 -5.46 -32.92
C ILE A 368 18.79 -4.82 -33.38
N MET A 369 18.44 -4.97 -34.65
CA MET A 369 17.30 -4.30 -35.28
C MET A 369 16.32 -5.32 -35.86
N ALA A 370 15.02 -5.07 -35.69
CA ALA A 370 13.97 -5.89 -36.25
C ALA A 370 13.65 -5.49 -37.71
N PRO A 371 13.10 -6.41 -38.52
CA PRO A 371 12.45 -6.06 -39.77
C PRO A 371 11.30 -5.07 -39.56
N GLU A 372 11.30 -3.98 -40.33
CA GLU A 372 10.27 -2.93 -40.23
C GLU A 372 8.93 -3.33 -40.88
N GLU A 373 8.96 -4.18 -41.91
CA GLU A 373 7.77 -4.49 -42.74
C GLU A 373 6.86 -5.56 -42.11
N PRO A 374 5.60 -5.23 -41.74
CA PRO A 374 4.70 -6.20 -41.12
C PRO A 374 4.38 -7.42 -41.97
N ASN A 375 4.29 -7.24 -43.29
CA ASN A 375 3.99 -8.32 -44.23
C ASN A 375 5.11 -9.34 -44.38
N ASN A 376 6.32 -9.00 -43.94
CA ASN A 376 7.48 -9.89 -44.02
C ASN A 376 7.67 -10.72 -42.74
N TRP A 377 6.82 -10.52 -41.73
CA TRP A 377 6.95 -11.24 -40.47
C TRP A 377 6.53 -12.71 -40.61
N ASP A 378 7.38 -13.63 -40.14
CA ASP A 378 7.08 -15.06 -40.21
C ASP A 378 5.86 -15.39 -39.32
N PRO A 379 4.75 -15.89 -39.90
CA PRO A 379 3.55 -16.22 -39.16
C PRO A 379 3.73 -17.38 -38.17
N LYS A 380 4.88 -18.08 -38.17
CA LYS A 380 5.23 -19.07 -37.14
C LYS A 380 5.71 -18.43 -35.84
N PHE A 381 6.28 -17.22 -35.91
CA PHE A 381 6.74 -16.46 -34.76
C PHE A 381 5.72 -15.40 -34.36
N GLN A 382 4.47 -15.86 -34.19
CA GLN A 382 3.42 -14.99 -33.70
C GLN A 382 3.83 -14.46 -32.32
N ARG A 383 3.71 -13.15 -32.18
CA ARG A 383 3.91 -12.42 -30.94
C ARG A 383 5.36 -12.29 -30.44
N ILE A 384 6.36 -12.77 -31.17
CA ILE A 384 7.73 -12.90 -30.63
C ILE A 384 8.75 -12.40 -31.64
N TRP A 385 9.63 -11.49 -31.23
CA TRP A 385 10.87 -11.16 -31.96
C TRP A 385 12.09 -11.88 -31.36
N LEU A 386 12.69 -11.38 -30.28
CA LEU A 386 13.85 -12.01 -29.62
C LEU A 386 13.40 -12.66 -28.31
N GLU A 387 13.17 -13.97 -28.33
CA GLU A 387 12.82 -14.74 -27.12
C GLU A 387 14.00 -15.59 -26.66
N PHE A 388 14.39 -15.42 -25.40
CA PHE A 388 15.42 -16.19 -24.74
C PHE A 388 14.80 -17.09 -23.69
N SER A 389 14.78 -18.39 -23.94
CA SER A 389 13.98 -19.35 -23.19
C SER A 389 14.83 -20.36 -22.42
N LYS A 390 14.37 -20.75 -21.22
CA LYS A 390 14.97 -21.81 -20.38
C LYS A 390 16.42 -21.52 -19.96
N LEU A 391 16.71 -20.26 -19.66
CA LEU A 391 18.03 -19.81 -19.20
C LEU A 391 18.18 -20.00 -17.69
N LYS A 392 19.42 -20.25 -17.25
CA LYS A 392 19.78 -20.34 -15.84
C LYS A 392 21.07 -19.57 -15.54
N GLY A 393 20.98 -18.51 -14.73
CA GLY A 393 22.16 -17.76 -14.28
C GLY A 393 22.86 -16.98 -15.39
N VAL A 394 22.12 -16.53 -16.41
CA VAL A 394 22.66 -15.79 -17.57
C VAL A 394 22.67 -14.29 -17.30
N VAL A 395 23.70 -13.60 -17.79
CA VAL A 395 23.82 -12.14 -17.69
C VAL A 395 23.75 -11.51 -19.07
N PHE A 396 22.79 -10.63 -19.28
CA PHE A 396 22.74 -9.69 -20.41
C PHE A 396 23.33 -8.37 -19.95
N GLN A 397 24.32 -7.86 -20.68
CA GLN A 397 24.99 -6.61 -20.33
C GLN A 397 25.51 -5.87 -21.57
N GLY A 398 25.93 -4.63 -21.36
CA GLY A 398 26.47 -3.74 -22.40
C GLY A 398 25.69 -2.44 -22.42
N ASN A 399 25.99 -1.59 -23.39
CA ASN A 399 25.31 -0.32 -23.62
C ASN A 399 24.63 -0.26 -25.00
N GLY A 400 24.47 -1.43 -25.63
CA GLY A 400 23.87 -1.57 -26.96
C GLY A 400 22.35 -1.42 -26.96
N VAL A 401 21.80 -1.49 -28.17
CA VAL A 401 20.40 -1.18 -28.48
C VAL A 401 19.68 -2.40 -29.05
N ILE A 402 18.46 -2.65 -28.59
CA ILE A 402 17.50 -3.56 -29.22
C ILE A 402 16.39 -2.69 -29.79
N ASP A 403 16.35 -2.53 -31.12
CA ASP A 403 15.42 -1.66 -31.84
C ASP A 403 14.35 -2.47 -32.59
N GLY A 404 13.10 -2.35 -32.15
CA GLY A 404 11.97 -3.06 -32.74
C GLY A 404 11.42 -2.47 -34.04
N SER A 405 11.89 -1.32 -34.53
CA SER A 405 11.43 -0.75 -35.81
C SER A 405 9.90 -0.68 -35.98
N GLY A 406 9.19 -0.24 -34.93
CA GLY A 406 7.73 -0.33 -34.80
C GLY A 406 6.89 0.68 -35.58
N SER A 407 7.48 1.66 -36.26
CA SER A 407 6.79 2.77 -36.97
C SER A 407 5.64 2.30 -37.87
N LYS A 408 5.91 1.36 -38.79
CA LYS A 408 4.93 0.81 -39.73
C LYS A 408 3.86 -0.02 -39.05
N TRP A 409 4.21 -0.71 -37.96
CA TRP A 409 3.27 -1.49 -37.15
C TRP A 409 2.26 -0.58 -36.45
N TRP A 410 2.72 0.53 -35.88
CA TRP A 410 1.86 1.51 -35.24
C TRP A 410 0.93 2.20 -36.24
N ALA A 411 1.43 2.53 -37.44
CA ALA A 411 0.62 3.12 -38.51
C ALA A 411 -0.50 2.18 -38.99
N ALA A 412 -0.24 0.87 -38.99
CA ALA A 412 -1.23 -0.15 -39.37
C ALA A 412 -2.24 -0.48 -38.25
N SER A 413 -1.94 -0.13 -36.99
CA SER A 413 -2.79 -0.44 -35.83
C SER A 413 -4.20 0.15 -35.94
N CYS A 414 -5.21 -0.62 -35.51
CA CYS A 414 -6.60 -0.16 -35.47
C CYS A 414 -6.81 1.02 -34.49
N LYS A 415 -5.88 1.25 -33.55
CA LYS A 415 -5.90 2.41 -32.64
C LYS A 415 -5.55 3.71 -33.38
N LYS A 416 -4.81 3.65 -34.49
CA LYS A 416 -4.48 4.80 -35.37
C LYS A 416 -5.32 4.83 -36.64
N ASN A 417 -5.53 3.68 -37.30
CA ASN A 417 -6.32 3.57 -38.52
C ASN A 417 -7.62 2.78 -38.28
N LYS A 418 -8.74 3.49 -38.07
CA LYS A 418 -10.06 2.90 -37.83
C LYS A 418 -10.66 2.18 -39.05
N SER A 419 -10.13 2.44 -40.26
CA SER A 419 -10.59 1.79 -41.50
C SER A 419 -9.94 0.41 -41.73
N ASN A 420 -8.88 0.09 -40.99
CA ASN A 420 -8.29 -1.23 -41.01
C ASN A 420 -9.15 -2.22 -40.22
N SER A 421 -9.85 -3.09 -40.93
CA SER A 421 -10.69 -4.17 -40.41
C SER A 421 -9.90 -5.45 -40.09
N ILE A 422 -8.57 -5.39 -40.07
CA ILE A 422 -7.71 -6.51 -39.68
C ILE A 422 -7.95 -6.79 -38.19
N PRO A 423 -8.39 -8.02 -37.82
CA PRO A 423 -8.57 -8.38 -36.43
C PRO A 423 -7.26 -8.17 -35.65
N THR A 424 -7.35 -7.41 -34.56
CA THR A 424 -6.24 -7.15 -33.62
C THR A 424 -5.52 -8.40 -33.12
N SER A 425 -6.17 -9.56 -33.21
CA SER A 425 -5.67 -10.84 -32.72
C SER A 425 -4.57 -11.48 -33.57
N PHE A 426 -4.41 -11.12 -34.85
CA PHE A 426 -3.47 -11.78 -35.77
C PHE A 426 -2.21 -10.98 -36.12
N VAL A 427 -2.21 -9.64 -35.99
CA VAL A 427 -1.13 -8.80 -36.54
C VAL A 427 -0.34 -8.01 -35.48
N PHE A 428 -0.76 -7.93 -34.22
CA PHE A 428 -0.23 -6.85 -33.35
C PHE A 428 0.20 -7.25 -31.93
N SER A 429 0.93 -8.35 -31.75
CA SER A 429 1.51 -8.62 -30.42
C SER A 429 2.99 -8.93 -30.40
N LEU A 430 3.76 -8.32 -31.30
CA LEU A 430 5.20 -8.56 -31.37
C LEU A 430 5.93 -7.93 -30.19
N GLN A 431 6.52 -8.82 -29.39
CA GLN A 431 7.31 -8.52 -28.21
C GLN A 431 8.77 -8.40 -28.61
N ALA A 432 9.44 -7.28 -28.30
CA ALA A 432 10.79 -7.05 -28.80
C ALA A 432 11.83 -7.94 -28.12
N PHE A 433 11.91 -7.90 -26.78
CA PHE A 433 12.86 -8.68 -25.99
C PHE A 433 12.12 -9.46 -24.90
N THR A 434 12.21 -10.80 -24.92
CA THR A 434 11.46 -11.67 -24.01
C THR A 434 12.39 -12.61 -23.24
N ILE A 435 12.32 -12.58 -21.90
CA ILE A 435 12.94 -13.56 -21.02
C ILE A 435 11.89 -14.63 -20.64
N GLU A 436 12.11 -15.77 -21.29
CA GLU A 436 11.32 -16.98 -21.39
C GLU A 436 11.51 -18.04 -20.29
N SER A 437 10.57 -18.33 -19.38
CA SER A 437 10.64 -19.55 -18.54
C SER A 437 12.03 -19.78 -17.89
N SER A 438 12.62 -18.72 -17.35
CA SER A 438 14.05 -18.65 -17.00
C SER A 438 14.28 -18.37 -15.52
N SER A 439 15.50 -18.63 -15.03
CA SER A 439 15.85 -18.44 -13.62
C SER A 439 17.20 -17.75 -13.42
N GLY A 440 17.27 -16.79 -12.49
CA GLY A 440 18.54 -16.16 -12.12
C GLY A 440 19.14 -15.29 -13.22
N VAL A 441 18.30 -14.68 -14.06
CA VAL A 441 18.73 -13.83 -15.17
C VAL A 441 19.03 -12.42 -14.65
N LYS A 442 20.13 -11.82 -15.10
CA LYS A 442 20.46 -10.41 -14.88
C LYS A 442 20.45 -9.67 -16.22
N VAL A 443 19.84 -8.49 -16.30
CA VAL A 443 19.86 -7.60 -17.47
C VAL A 443 20.34 -6.23 -17.03
N ARG A 444 21.43 -5.73 -17.63
CA ARG A 444 22.05 -4.47 -17.23
C ARG A 444 22.41 -3.55 -18.40
N GLY A 445 22.07 -2.27 -18.31
CA GLY A 445 22.62 -1.21 -19.15
C GLY A 445 22.06 -1.10 -20.58
N LEU A 446 21.25 -2.06 -21.01
CA LEU A 446 20.72 -2.09 -22.37
C LEU A 446 19.66 -1.01 -22.61
N THR A 447 19.57 -0.56 -23.86
CA THR A 447 18.45 0.25 -24.37
C THR A 447 17.54 -0.61 -25.23
N ILE A 448 16.24 -0.61 -24.94
CA ILE A 448 15.22 -1.31 -25.72
C ILE A 448 14.25 -0.26 -26.24
N GLN A 449 14.07 -0.17 -27.55
CA GLN A 449 13.31 0.93 -28.14
C GLN A 449 12.45 0.52 -29.31
N ASN A 450 11.47 1.37 -29.61
CA ASN A 450 10.64 1.31 -30.80
C ASN A 450 10.03 -0.07 -31.05
N SER A 451 9.66 -0.81 -30.00
CA SER A 451 8.98 -2.08 -30.19
C SER A 451 7.68 -1.91 -30.97
N GLN A 452 7.41 -2.87 -31.86
CA GLN A 452 6.14 -2.98 -32.57
C GLN A 452 4.94 -3.03 -31.62
N GLN A 453 5.14 -3.58 -30.41
CA GLN A 453 4.17 -3.61 -29.31
C GLN A 453 4.95 -3.53 -27.98
N MET A 454 4.92 -4.55 -27.13
CA MET A 454 5.61 -4.55 -25.83
C MET A 454 7.14 -4.65 -25.97
N ASN A 455 7.88 -3.79 -25.26
CA ASN A 455 9.33 -3.68 -25.38
C ASN A 455 10.08 -4.82 -24.67
N PHE A 456 9.92 -4.95 -23.35
CA PHE A 456 10.64 -5.94 -22.55
C PHE A 456 9.69 -6.80 -21.72
N ILE A 457 9.69 -8.11 -21.96
CA ILE A 457 8.78 -9.05 -21.33
C ILE A 457 9.57 -10.02 -20.45
N ILE A 458 9.10 -10.19 -19.21
CA ILE A 458 9.57 -11.19 -18.25
C ILE A 458 8.41 -12.15 -18.00
N ALA A 459 8.50 -13.35 -18.59
CA ALA A 459 7.41 -14.30 -18.61
C ALA A 459 7.81 -15.63 -17.97
N ARG A 460 6.95 -16.14 -17.07
CA ARG A 460 7.09 -17.46 -16.42
C ARG A 460 8.45 -17.69 -15.77
N SER A 461 9.08 -16.63 -15.26
CA SER A 461 10.47 -16.62 -14.84
C SER A 461 10.61 -16.38 -13.33
N THR A 462 11.77 -16.75 -12.77
CA THR A 462 12.05 -16.56 -11.34
C THR A 462 13.42 -15.94 -11.09
N SER A 463 13.53 -15.04 -10.11
CA SER A 463 14.80 -14.40 -9.74
C SER A 463 15.43 -13.63 -10.92
N VAL A 464 14.67 -12.70 -11.50
CA VAL A 464 15.15 -11.83 -12.60
C VAL A 464 15.50 -10.46 -12.05
N ARG A 465 16.71 -9.97 -12.33
CA ARG A 465 17.18 -8.63 -11.92
C ARG A 465 17.41 -7.77 -13.15
N VAL A 466 16.79 -6.59 -13.19
CA VAL A 466 16.94 -5.60 -14.27
C VAL A 466 17.48 -4.32 -13.67
N TYR A 467 18.62 -3.86 -14.19
CA TYR A 467 19.36 -2.74 -13.63
C TYR A 467 19.79 -1.75 -14.71
N LYS A 468 19.54 -0.44 -14.52
CA LYS A 468 19.97 0.61 -15.48
C LYS A 468 19.51 0.36 -16.92
N VAL A 469 18.35 -0.25 -17.10
CA VAL A 469 17.77 -0.47 -18.44
C VAL A 469 16.97 0.77 -18.85
N MET A 470 17.15 1.17 -20.11
CA MET A 470 16.36 2.23 -20.73
C MET A 470 15.33 1.60 -21.68
N VAL A 471 14.08 2.03 -21.58
CA VAL A 471 13.03 1.67 -22.54
C VAL A 471 12.42 2.93 -23.13
N SER A 472 12.37 3.03 -24.47
CA SER A 472 11.96 4.25 -25.16
C SER A 472 11.11 3.96 -26.41
N SER A 473 9.88 4.44 -26.42
CA SER A 473 9.02 4.52 -27.61
C SER A 473 8.27 5.87 -27.61
N PRO A 474 7.77 6.36 -28.77
CA PRO A 474 6.95 7.57 -28.82
C PRO A 474 5.75 7.52 -27.86
N GLY A 475 5.38 8.65 -27.25
CA GLY A 475 4.25 8.70 -26.30
C GLY A 475 2.88 8.38 -26.92
N ASP A 476 2.78 8.35 -28.24
CA ASP A 476 1.58 8.03 -29.01
C ASP A 476 1.68 6.65 -29.71
N SER A 477 2.70 5.84 -29.42
CA SER A 477 2.83 4.50 -30.00
C SER A 477 1.92 3.49 -29.27
N PRO A 478 0.96 2.86 -29.99
CA PRO A 478 -0.08 2.03 -29.37
C PRO A 478 0.51 0.76 -28.74
N ASN A 479 0.08 0.45 -27.51
CA ASN A 479 0.37 -0.80 -26.80
C ASN A 479 1.87 -1.06 -26.57
N THR A 480 2.66 0.01 -26.45
CA THR A 480 4.11 -0.08 -26.29
C THR A 480 4.53 -0.21 -24.83
N ASP A 481 3.98 -1.19 -24.10
CA ASP A 481 4.35 -1.42 -22.70
C ASP A 481 5.88 -1.48 -22.55
N GLY A 482 6.40 -0.86 -21.49
CA GLY A 482 7.84 -0.77 -21.25
C GLY A 482 8.41 -2.10 -20.76
N ILE A 483 8.20 -2.40 -19.47
CA ILE A 483 8.56 -3.68 -18.87
C ILE A 483 7.29 -4.41 -18.43
N HIS A 484 6.99 -5.52 -19.10
CA HIS A 484 5.83 -6.36 -18.85
C HIS A 484 6.20 -7.62 -18.08
N ILE A 485 5.57 -7.83 -16.92
CA ILE A 485 5.85 -8.96 -16.02
C ILE A 485 4.61 -9.85 -15.91
N THR A 486 4.76 -11.12 -16.30
CA THR A 486 3.69 -12.11 -16.31
C THR A 486 4.15 -13.46 -15.79
N GLY A 487 3.34 -14.13 -14.96
CA GLY A 487 3.63 -15.47 -14.44
C GLY A 487 4.96 -15.59 -13.69
N SER A 488 5.52 -14.49 -13.20
CA SER A 488 6.92 -14.42 -12.75
C SER A 488 7.04 -14.08 -11.27
N THR A 489 8.07 -14.60 -10.62
CA THR A 489 8.29 -14.42 -9.18
C THR A 489 9.71 -13.93 -8.86
N ASN A 490 9.87 -13.12 -7.81
CA ASN A 490 11.18 -12.56 -7.41
C ASN A 490 11.80 -11.73 -8.54
N VAL A 491 11.09 -10.71 -9.03
CA VAL A 491 11.61 -9.79 -10.06
C VAL A 491 12.02 -8.49 -9.39
N VAL A 492 13.22 -8.00 -9.70
CA VAL A 492 13.72 -6.71 -9.23
C VAL A 492 13.98 -5.80 -10.42
N LEU A 493 13.37 -4.61 -10.43
CA LEU A 493 13.65 -3.53 -11.38
C LEU A 493 14.29 -2.39 -10.61
N GLN A 494 15.47 -1.93 -11.05
CA GLN A 494 16.18 -0.86 -10.33
C GLN A 494 16.91 0.08 -11.29
N ASP A 495 16.83 1.38 -11.01
CA ASP A 495 17.48 2.43 -11.80
C ASP A 495 17.05 2.46 -13.28
N CYS A 496 15.80 2.10 -13.57
CA CYS A 496 15.29 2.05 -14.94
C CYS A 496 14.65 3.38 -15.36
N LYS A 497 14.84 3.75 -16.64
CA LYS A 497 14.19 4.90 -17.28
C LYS A 497 13.29 4.41 -18.40
N ILE A 498 11.99 4.68 -18.28
CA ILE A 498 10.98 4.13 -19.18
C ILE A 498 10.11 5.26 -19.71
N GLY A 499 9.99 5.37 -21.03
CA GLY A 499 9.06 6.28 -21.69
C GLY A 499 8.44 5.60 -22.90
N THR A 500 7.12 5.47 -22.95
CA THR A 500 6.42 4.74 -24.01
C THR A 500 5.02 5.31 -24.25
N GLY A 501 4.24 4.70 -25.14
CA GLY A 501 2.84 5.04 -25.38
C GLY A 501 1.83 4.19 -24.62
N ASP A 502 2.29 3.31 -23.71
CA ASP A 502 1.41 2.52 -22.82
C ASP A 502 2.05 2.39 -21.42
N ASP A 503 1.74 1.34 -20.66
CA ASP A 503 2.23 1.13 -19.29
C ASP A 503 3.78 1.15 -19.25
N CYS A 504 4.39 1.97 -18.38
CA CYS A 504 5.85 1.92 -18.18
C CYS A 504 6.25 0.57 -17.59
N VAL A 505 5.53 0.14 -16.55
CA VAL A 505 5.65 -1.20 -15.98
C VAL A 505 4.26 -1.77 -15.81
N SER A 506 4.03 -2.94 -16.39
CA SER A 506 2.76 -3.67 -16.28
C SER A 506 2.97 -5.01 -15.58
N ILE A 507 2.27 -5.24 -14.47
CA ILE A 507 2.35 -6.47 -13.68
C ILE A 507 1.03 -7.21 -13.81
N VAL A 508 1.04 -8.38 -14.44
CA VAL A 508 -0.18 -9.15 -14.74
C VAL A 508 -0.19 -10.50 -14.03
N ASN A 509 -1.17 -11.34 -14.38
CA ASN A 509 -1.54 -12.55 -13.68
C ASN A 509 -0.37 -13.48 -13.32
N ALA A 510 -0.53 -14.19 -12.20
CA ALA A 510 0.40 -15.16 -11.63
C ALA A 510 1.79 -14.57 -11.31
N SER A 511 1.85 -13.28 -10.99
CA SER A 511 3.09 -12.59 -10.62
C SER A 511 3.19 -12.33 -9.12
N SER A 512 4.37 -12.55 -8.53
CA SER A 512 4.57 -12.32 -7.09
C SER A 512 5.97 -11.87 -6.69
N ASN A 513 6.10 -11.18 -5.56
CA ASN A 513 7.38 -10.66 -5.06
C ASN A 513 8.12 -9.83 -6.12
N ILE A 514 7.48 -8.75 -6.54
CA ILE A 514 8.00 -7.80 -7.52
C ILE A 514 8.47 -6.56 -6.78
N LYS A 515 9.74 -6.20 -6.94
CA LYS A 515 10.37 -5.06 -6.27
C LYS A 515 10.86 -4.08 -7.32
N MET A 516 10.54 -2.81 -7.14
CA MET A 516 10.89 -1.72 -8.04
C MET A 516 11.52 -0.60 -7.22
N LYS A 517 12.71 -0.13 -7.61
CA LYS A 517 13.40 0.95 -6.91
C LYS A 517 14.00 1.98 -7.87
N ARG A 518 13.79 3.27 -7.61
CA ARG A 518 14.29 4.39 -8.44
C ARG A 518 13.90 4.23 -9.91
N ILE A 519 12.60 4.30 -10.17
CA ILE A 519 12.03 4.22 -11.52
C ILE A 519 11.69 5.61 -12.03
N TYR A 520 12.19 5.97 -13.22
CA TYR A 520 11.68 7.10 -13.98
C TYR A 520 10.67 6.59 -15.01
N CYS A 521 9.48 7.17 -15.03
CA CYS A 521 8.41 6.80 -15.96
C CYS A 521 7.78 8.04 -16.59
N GLY A 522 7.84 8.16 -17.93
CA GLY A 522 7.24 9.29 -18.62
C GLY A 522 7.88 9.61 -19.97
N PRO A 523 7.07 9.82 -21.04
CA PRO A 523 5.61 9.67 -21.11
C PRO A 523 5.15 8.19 -20.99
N GLY A 524 3.85 7.94 -20.84
CA GLY A 524 3.27 6.58 -20.77
C GLY A 524 2.01 6.48 -19.90
N HIS A 525 1.56 5.27 -19.58
CA HIS A 525 0.38 4.99 -18.76
C HIS A 525 0.68 4.75 -17.27
N GLY A 526 1.92 4.93 -16.84
CA GLY A 526 2.32 4.82 -15.43
C GLY A 526 2.74 3.40 -15.04
N ILE A 527 2.65 3.11 -13.73
CA ILE A 527 2.90 1.79 -13.15
C ILE A 527 1.55 1.12 -12.94
N SER A 528 1.29 0.01 -13.63
CA SER A 528 -0.02 -0.63 -13.65
C SER A 528 0.02 -2.10 -13.21
N ILE A 529 -0.91 -2.48 -12.34
CA ILE A 529 -1.25 -3.88 -12.07
C ILE A 529 -2.50 -4.22 -12.90
N GLY A 530 -2.41 -5.26 -13.71
CA GLY A 530 -3.45 -5.72 -14.62
C GLY A 530 -3.27 -5.28 -16.07
N SER A 531 -4.28 -5.45 -16.93
CA SER A 531 -5.65 -5.84 -16.58
C SER A 531 -5.77 -7.29 -16.11
N LEU A 532 -6.55 -7.52 -15.05
CA LEU A 532 -6.79 -8.86 -14.50
C LEU A 532 -8.26 -9.27 -14.66
N GLY A 533 -8.51 -10.58 -14.76
CA GLY A 533 -9.88 -11.11 -14.73
C GLY A 533 -10.62 -11.07 -16.06
N ASN A 534 -9.95 -10.73 -17.17
CA ASN A 534 -10.57 -10.73 -18.50
C ASN A 534 -11.19 -12.11 -18.82
N HIS A 535 -12.33 -12.13 -19.51
CA HIS A 535 -13.08 -13.35 -19.84
C HIS A 535 -13.32 -14.27 -18.64
N ASN A 536 -13.68 -13.68 -17.50
CA ASN A 536 -13.98 -14.38 -16.25
C ASN A 536 -12.80 -15.23 -15.72
N SER A 537 -11.58 -14.88 -16.12
CA SER A 537 -10.37 -15.57 -15.67
C SER A 537 -10.01 -15.23 -14.23
N THR A 538 -9.13 -16.05 -13.65
CA THR A 538 -8.55 -15.79 -12.33
C THR A 538 -7.29 -14.94 -12.48
N GLY A 539 -7.27 -13.79 -11.81
CA GLY A 539 -6.13 -12.88 -11.70
C GLY A 539 -5.52 -12.93 -10.30
N ILE A 540 -4.24 -13.26 -10.19
CA ILE A 540 -3.50 -13.30 -8.92
C ILE A 540 -2.22 -12.48 -9.04
N VAL A 541 -2.09 -11.44 -8.21
CA VAL A 541 -0.87 -10.63 -8.07
C VAL A 541 -0.61 -10.36 -6.59
N THR A 542 0.62 -10.61 -6.11
CA THR A 542 0.94 -10.37 -4.70
C THR A 542 2.34 -9.84 -4.43
N LYS A 543 2.52 -9.17 -3.28
CA LYS A 543 3.84 -8.73 -2.79
C LYS A 543 4.54 -7.84 -3.82
N VAL A 544 3.90 -6.74 -4.19
CA VAL A 544 4.45 -5.75 -5.12
C VAL A 544 4.91 -4.55 -4.31
N VAL A 545 6.17 -4.17 -4.46
CA VAL A 545 6.74 -2.99 -3.81
C VAL A 545 7.35 -2.07 -4.85
N LEU A 546 6.93 -0.81 -4.83
CA LEU A 546 7.62 0.29 -5.47
C LEU A 546 8.17 1.21 -4.37
N ASP A 547 9.46 1.48 -4.41
CA ASP A 547 10.12 2.44 -3.54
C ASP A 547 10.93 3.43 -4.36
N THR A 548 10.59 4.71 -4.29
CA THR A 548 11.23 5.77 -5.08
C THR A 548 10.88 5.69 -6.57
N ALA A 549 9.98 6.56 -7.02
CA ALA A 549 9.69 6.73 -8.44
C ALA A 549 9.40 8.19 -8.78
N PHE A 550 9.76 8.58 -10.00
CA PHE A 550 9.40 9.87 -10.58
C PHE A 550 8.57 9.62 -11.84
N LEU A 551 7.31 10.05 -11.80
CA LEU A 551 6.36 9.91 -12.90
C LEU A 551 6.07 11.28 -13.49
N LYS A 552 6.30 11.44 -14.80
CA LYS A 552 6.12 12.71 -15.49
C LYS A 552 5.28 12.55 -16.74
N GLU A 553 4.27 13.41 -16.88
CA GLU A 553 3.44 13.52 -18.08
C GLU A 553 2.80 12.17 -18.51
N THR A 554 2.53 11.29 -17.54
CA THR A 554 1.85 10.02 -17.78
C THR A 554 0.33 10.15 -17.67
N THR A 555 -0.42 9.27 -18.34
CA THR A 555 -1.88 9.26 -18.23
C THR A 555 -2.38 8.71 -16.90
N ASN A 556 -1.61 7.84 -16.23
CA ASN A 556 -1.86 7.41 -14.87
C ASN A 556 -0.56 7.40 -14.07
N GLY A 557 -0.68 7.46 -12.74
CA GLY A 557 0.44 7.28 -11.83
C GLY A 557 0.56 5.82 -11.42
N LEU A 558 -0.18 5.46 -10.37
CA LEU A 558 -0.22 4.13 -9.76
C LEU A 558 -1.61 3.54 -9.98
N ARG A 559 -1.70 2.52 -10.84
CA ARG A 559 -2.97 1.99 -11.33
C ARG A 559 -3.16 0.52 -11.00
N ILE A 560 -4.37 0.14 -10.59
CA ILE A 560 -4.83 -1.27 -10.55
C ILE A 560 -6.10 -1.37 -11.40
N LYS A 561 -6.08 -2.19 -12.46
CA LYS A 561 -7.20 -2.36 -13.40
C LYS A 561 -7.66 -3.81 -13.46
N THR A 562 -8.95 -4.07 -13.27
CA THR A 562 -9.54 -5.42 -13.33
C THR A 562 -10.87 -5.40 -14.06
N TYR A 563 -11.19 -6.50 -14.75
CA TYR A 563 -12.48 -6.69 -15.41
C TYR A 563 -13.53 -7.22 -14.42
N GLN A 564 -14.78 -6.79 -14.62
CA GLN A 564 -15.94 -7.47 -14.06
C GLN A 564 -16.05 -8.90 -14.63
N GLY A 565 -16.56 -9.83 -13.84
CA GLY A 565 -16.59 -11.26 -14.14
C GLY A 565 -15.38 -12.03 -13.62
N GLY A 566 -14.25 -11.34 -13.40
CA GLY A 566 -13.00 -11.94 -12.93
C GLY A 566 -13.05 -12.54 -11.53
N SER A 567 -12.05 -13.35 -11.20
CA SER A 567 -11.86 -13.96 -9.88
C SER A 567 -10.40 -13.87 -9.41
N GLY A 568 -10.09 -14.27 -8.17
CA GLY A 568 -8.73 -14.21 -7.63
C GLY A 568 -8.50 -12.96 -6.78
N TYR A 569 -7.26 -12.47 -6.70
CA TYR A 569 -6.92 -11.35 -5.83
C TYR A 569 -5.66 -10.57 -6.23
N VAL A 570 -5.67 -9.27 -5.91
CA VAL A 570 -4.49 -8.42 -5.79
C VAL A 570 -4.28 -8.11 -4.32
N LYS A 571 -3.11 -8.48 -3.76
CA LYS A 571 -2.87 -8.36 -2.32
C LYS A 571 -1.43 -8.07 -1.93
N GLY A 572 -1.24 -7.18 -0.96
CA GLY A 572 0.08 -6.89 -0.42
C GLY A 572 0.88 -6.04 -1.39
N VAL A 573 0.36 -4.85 -1.70
CA VAL A 573 0.97 -3.90 -2.61
C VAL A 573 1.35 -2.66 -1.82
N ARG A 574 2.58 -2.18 -1.99
CA ARG A 574 3.07 -0.95 -1.38
C ARG A 574 3.73 -0.08 -2.44
N PHE A 575 3.16 1.11 -2.64
CA PHE A 575 3.80 2.18 -3.40
C PHE A 575 4.32 3.23 -2.42
N SER A 576 5.61 3.53 -2.47
CA SER A 576 6.29 4.42 -1.53
C SER A 576 7.21 5.41 -2.22
N ASN A 577 7.27 6.63 -1.68
CA ASN A 577 8.21 7.68 -2.10
C ASN A 577 8.07 8.02 -3.59
N VAL A 578 6.85 8.37 -4.01
CA VAL A 578 6.54 8.65 -5.41
C VAL A 578 6.34 10.14 -5.62
N VAL A 579 7.05 10.71 -6.58
CA VAL A 579 6.88 12.10 -7.02
C VAL A 579 6.22 12.09 -8.39
N MET A 580 5.16 12.88 -8.54
CA MET A 580 4.39 12.99 -9.78
C MET A 580 4.43 14.42 -10.33
N GLN A 581 4.61 14.55 -11.63
CA GLN A 581 4.55 15.84 -12.33
C GLN A 581 3.62 15.72 -13.52
N ASP A 582 2.56 16.53 -13.55
CA ASP A 582 1.67 16.65 -14.70
C ASP A 582 1.05 15.30 -15.13
N VAL A 583 0.77 14.44 -14.14
CA VAL A 583 0.17 13.11 -14.32
C VAL A 583 -1.35 13.24 -14.41
N SER A 584 -2.01 12.61 -15.38
CA SER A 584 -3.46 12.78 -15.52
C SER A 584 -4.25 12.11 -14.40
N ASN A 585 -4.04 10.83 -14.11
CA ASN A 585 -4.74 10.09 -13.03
C ASN A 585 -3.73 9.52 -12.02
N PRO A 586 -3.32 10.29 -11.00
CA PRO A 586 -2.23 9.92 -10.07
C PRO A 586 -2.42 8.57 -9.37
N ILE A 587 -3.54 8.35 -8.69
CA ILE A 587 -3.82 7.12 -7.92
C ILE A 587 -5.17 6.57 -8.38
N LEU A 588 -5.18 5.36 -8.93
CA LEU A 588 -6.36 4.77 -9.57
C LEU A 588 -6.53 3.29 -9.25
N ILE A 589 -7.69 2.90 -8.74
CA ILE A 589 -8.20 1.53 -8.77
C ILE A 589 -9.48 1.53 -9.61
N ASP A 590 -9.54 0.66 -10.62
CA ASP A 590 -10.68 0.51 -11.52
C ASP A 590 -11.03 -0.97 -11.69
N GLN A 591 -12.06 -1.42 -10.96
CA GLN A 591 -12.62 -2.77 -11.12
C GLN A 591 -13.68 -2.86 -12.24
N PHE A 592 -13.93 -1.77 -12.96
CA PHE A 592 -14.88 -1.67 -14.08
C PHE A 592 -14.15 -1.51 -15.43
N TYR A 593 -12.88 -1.90 -15.48
CA TYR A 593 -12.04 -1.75 -16.66
C TYR A 593 -12.63 -2.49 -17.87
N CYS A 594 -12.68 -1.81 -19.01
CA CYS A 594 -13.19 -2.34 -20.27
C CYS A 594 -12.43 -1.73 -21.46
N ASP A 595 -11.74 -2.55 -22.25
CA ASP A 595 -11.02 -2.12 -23.47
C ASP A 595 -11.85 -2.38 -24.75
N ASN A 596 -13.17 -2.50 -24.62
CA ASN A 596 -14.09 -2.69 -25.76
C ASN A 596 -14.82 -1.38 -26.08
N PRO A 597 -14.90 -0.97 -27.37
CA PRO A 597 -15.72 0.17 -27.79
C PRO A 597 -17.21 0.05 -27.38
N THR A 598 -17.75 -1.15 -27.25
CA THR A 598 -19.07 -1.37 -26.63
C THR A 598 -18.93 -1.57 -25.13
N SER A 599 -19.87 -1.03 -24.34
CA SER A 599 -19.91 -1.24 -22.89
C SER A 599 -19.83 -2.73 -22.55
N CYS A 600 -18.84 -3.11 -21.74
CA CYS A 600 -18.77 -4.45 -21.18
C CYS A 600 -20.07 -4.73 -20.39
N GLN A 601 -20.60 -5.95 -20.51
CA GLN A 601 -21.77 -6.34 -19.75
C GLN A 601 -21.43 -6.33 -18.25
N ASN A 602 -22.31 -5.73 -17.44
CA ASN A 602 -22.14 -5.73 -16.00
C ASN A 602 -22.15 -7.18 -15.49
N GLN A 603 -21.16 -7.51 -14.67
CA GLN A 603 -21.04 -8.80 -14.01
C GLN A 603 -20.79 -8.59 -12.52
N THR A 604 -21.23 -9.55 -11.70
CA THR A 604 -21.23 -9.43 -10.23
C THR A 604 -19.95 -9.95 -9.57
N SER A 605 -19.15 -10.76 -10.25
CA SER A 605 -17.82 -11.15 -9.73
C SER A 605 -16.75 -10.13 -10.12
N ALA A 606 -15.70 -10.02 -9.31
CA ALA A 606 -14.50 -9.27 -9.62
C ALA A 606 -13.29 -9.84 -8.88
N VAL A 607 -12.09 -9.46 -9.31
CA VAL A 607 -10.83 -9.78 -8.63
C VAL A 607 -10.79 -9.04 -7.29
N LYS A 608 -10.59 -9.73 -6.16
CA LYS A 608 -10.55 -9.09 -4.84
C LYS A 608 -9.30 -8.22 -4.67
N ILE A 609 -9.46 -6.94 -4.34
CA ILE A 609 -8.34 -6.03 -4.10
C ILE A 609 -8.26 -5.72 -2.61
N SER A 610 -7.10 -5.99 -1.99
CA SER A 610 -6.92 -5.68 -0.57
C SER A 610 -5.47 -5.44 -0.17
N GLN A 611 -5.26 -4.78 0.97
CA GLN A 611 -3.92 -4.54 1.53
C GLN A 611 -3.04 -3.76 0.53
N ILE A 612 -3.52 -2.57 0.18
CA ILE A 612 -2.85 -1.66 -0.77
C ILE A 612 -2.42 -0.42 0.01
N MET A 613 -1.12 -0.13 0.05
CA MET A 613 -0.59 1.06 0.72
C MET A 613 -0.01 2.04 -0.29
N TYR A 614 -0.40 3.29 -0.14
CA TYR A 614 0.15 4.45 -0.81
C TYR A 614 0.82 5.33 0.23
N ARG A 615 2.15 5.48 0.16
CA ARG A 615 2.95 6.16 1.19
C ARG A 615 3.88 7.21 0.60
N ASN A 616 3.94 8.41 1.20
CA ASN A 616 4.83 9.49 0.79
C ASN A 616 4.71 9.75 -0.73
N ILE A 617 3.51 10.13 -1.17
CA ILE A 617 3.23 10.43 -2.57
C ILE A 617 2.97 11.92 -2.69
N THR A 618 3.71 12.59 -3.56
CA THR A 618 3.58 14.05 -3.75
C THR A 618 3.55 14.39 -5.22
N GLY A 619 2.90 15.48 -5.63
CA GLY A 619 2.96 15.92 -7.01
C GLY A 619 1.75 16.67 -7.54
N THR A 620 1.69 16.80 -8.86
CA THR A 620 0.61 17.50 -9.56
C THR A 620 -0.21 16.60 -10.48
N THR A 621 -1.52 16.89 -10.55
CA THR A 621 -2.48 16.20 -11.42
C THR A 621 -3.01 17.10 -12.55
N LYS A 622 -3.39 16.48 -13.68
CA LYS A 622 -4.16 17.15 -14.76
C LYS A 622 -5.66 16.88 -14.71
N SER A 623 -6.11 15.89 -13.95
CA SER A 623 -7.54 15.60 -13.76
C SER A 623 -8.05 16.15 -12.43
N GLU A 624 -9.36 16.40 -12.36
CA GLU A 624 -10.06 16.80 -11.13
C GLU A 624 -9.87 15.77 -10.01
N LYS A 625 -9.90 14.47 -10.34
CA LYS A 625 -9.81 13.37 -9.38
C LYS A 625 -8.38 12.84 -9.28
N ALA A 626 -7.60 13.34 -8.32
CA ALA A 626 -6.25 12.83 -8.06
C ALA A 626 -6.25 11.40 -7.50
N ILE A 627 -7.26 11.08 -6.70
CA ILE A 627 -7.46 9.75 -6.10
C ILE A 627 -8.80 9.20 -6.57
N LYS A 628 -8.80 8.04 -7.22
CA LYS A 628 -10.02 7.39 -7.69
C LYS A 628 -10.00 5.90 -7.36
N PHE A 629 -10.89 5.47 -6.48
CA PHE A 629 -11.12 4.06 -6.15
C PHE A 629 -12.52 3.65 -6.59
N ALA A 630 -12.62 3.08 -7.79
CA ALA A 630 -13.87 2.55 -8.32
C ALA A 630 -13.88 1.02 -8.16
N CYS A 631 -14.48 0.56 -7.07
CA CYS A 631 -14.56 -0.86 -6.73
C CYS A 631 -15.99 -1.39 -6.86
N SER A 632 -16.13 -2.71 -7.05
CA SER A 632 -17.39 -3.42 -7.24
C SER A 632 -18.15 -3.52 -5.91
N ASP A 633 -19.44 -3.23 -5.92
CA ASP A 633 -20.31 -3.39 -4.75
C ASP A 633 -20.39 -4.83 -4.25
N ALA A 634 -20.27 -5.79 -5.17
CA ALA A 634 -20.29 -7.21 -4.84
C ALA A 634 -18.92 -7.74 -4.37
N VAL A 635 -17.84 -7.07 -4.75
CA VAL A 635 -16.48 -7.40 -4.29
C VAL A 635 -15.70 -6.12 -3.93
N PRO A 636 -16.07 -5.45 -2.82
CA PRO A 636 -15.46 -4.19 -2.42
C PRO A 636 -13.95 -4.28 -2.24
N CYS A 637 -13.26 -3.16 -2.49
CA CYS A 637 -11.85 -3.02 -2.10
C CYS A 637 -11.77 -2.82 -0.59
N SER A 638 -10.76 -3.40 0.06
CA SER A 638 -10.64 -3.31 1.52
C SER A 638 -9.19 -3.13 1.97
N HIS A 639 -8.99 -2.53 3.13
CA HIS A 639 -7.67 -2.30 3.72
C HIS A 639 -6.75 -1.50 2.77
N ILE A 640 -7.31 -0.42 2.18
CA ILE A 640 -6.52 0.59 1.49
C ILE A 640 -5.94 1.53 2.54
N VAL A 641 -4.64 1.83 2.44
CA VAL A 641 -3.95 2.71 3.37
C VAL A 641 -3.35 3.88 2.62
N LEU A 642 -3.70 5.09 3.01
CA LEU A 642 -3.07 6.32 2.55
C LEU A 642 -2.19 6.89 3.67
N ASN A 643 -0.93 7.20 3.38
CA ASN A 643 -0.03 7.84 4.33
C ASN A 643 0.81 8.91 3.66
N ASN A 644 0.70 10.17 4.12
CA ASN A 644 1.45 11.29 3.54
C ASN A 644 1.28 11.36 2.00
N VAL A 645 0.03 11.48 1.55
CA VAL A 645 -0.33 11.67 0.14
C VAL A 645 -0.73 13.12 -0.04
N ASN A 646 0.00 13.88 -0.87
CA ASN A 646 -0.24 15.29 -1.14
C ASN A 646 -0.18 15.57 -2.65
N LEU A 647 -1.33 15.59 -3.29
CA LEU A 647 -1.48 15.77 -4.74
C LEU A 647 -2.29 17.02 -5.01
N GLU A 648 -1.79 17.91 -5.86
CA GLU A 648 -2.44 19.18 -6.18
C GLU A 648 -2.87 19.27 -7.65
N GLY A 649 -4.02 19.87 -7.90
CA GLY A 649 -4.46 20.28 -9.24
C GLY A 649 -3.82 21.60 -9.66
N LYS A 650 -3.86 21.93 -10.96
CA LYS A 650 -3.30 23.17 -11.49
C LYS A 650 -3.90 24.45 -10.87
N ASP A 651 -5.18 24.39 -10.51
CA ASP A 651 -5.92 25.52 -9.94
C ASP A 651 -6.09 25.38 -8.40
N GLY A 652 -5.34 24.48 -7.77
CA GLY A 652 -5.44 24.18 -6.34
C GLY A 652 -6.68 23.38 -5.93
N GLN A 653 -7.63 23.15 -6.84
CA GLN A 653 -8.77 22.26 -6.64
C GLN A 653 -8.47 20.85 -7.12
N VAL A 654 -8.78 19.87 -6.27
CA VAL A 654 -8.52 18.45 -6.51
C VAL A 654 -9.37 17.61 -5.57
N GLU A 655 -9.83 16.45 -6.04
CA GLU A 655 -10.80 15.61 -5.33
C GLU A 655 -10.33 14.15 -5.20
N ALA A 656 -10.86 13.48 -4.18
CA ALA A 656 -10.83 12.03 -4.06
C ALA A 656 -12.23 11.44 -4.33
N TYR A 657 -12.27 10.29 -5.00
CA TYR A 657 -13.48 9.52 -5.25
C TYR A 657 -13.31 8.09 -4.76
N CYS A 658 -14.31 7.58 -4.03
CA CYS A 658 -14.38 6.20 -3.59
C CYS A 658 -15.76 5.63 -3.95
N ASN A 659 -15.80 4.39 -4.41
CA ASN A 659 -17.02 3.59 -4.55
C ASN A 659 -16.69 2.19 -4.04
N SER A 660 -17.43 1.70 -3.04
CA SER A 660 -17.25 0.36 -2.47
C SER A 660 -15.78 0.08 -2.12
N ALA A 661 -15.12 1.06 -1.51
CA ALA A 661 -13.70 1.00 -1.15
C ALA A 661 -13.51 1.42 0.30
N GLU A 662 -12.90 0.53 1.08
CA GLU A 662 -12.73 0.69 2.52
C GLU A 662 -11.24 0.80 2.88
N GLY A 663 -10.91 1.74 3.76
CA GLY A 663 -9.54 1.98 4.18
C GLY A 663 -9.39 3.07 5.22
N PHE A 664 -8.15 3.51 5.44
CA PHE A 664 -7.85 4.64 6.30
C PHE A 664 -6.64 5.45 5.81
N GLY A 665 -6.63 6.73 6.20
CA GLY A 665 -5.57 7.68 5.95
C GLY A 665 -4.92 8.17 7.25
N TYR A 666 -3.61 8.41 7.25
CA TYR A 666 -2.94 9.09 8.36
C TYR A 666 -1.75 9.93 7.91
N GLY A 667 -1.47 11.04 8.62
CA GLY A 667 -0.54 12.06 8.15
C GLY A 667 -1.22 13.05 7.21
N VAL A 668 -0.47 13.68 6.31
CA VAL A 668 -1.04 14.60 5.31
C VAL A 668 -1.78 13.80 4.25
N ILE A 669 -3.07 14.07 4.05
CA ILE A 669 -3.89 13.48 3.00
C ILE A 669 -4.60 14.61 2.24
N HIS A 670 -4.08 14.92 1.06
CA HIS A 670 -4.62 15.93 0.16
C HIS A 670 -4.63 15.38 -1.28
N PRO A 671 -5.78 15.39 -1.98
CA PRO A 671 -7.12 15.75 -1.48
C PRO A 671 -7.58 14.88 -0.30
N SER A 672 -8.52 15.39 0.51
CA SER A 672 -9.12 14.58 1.57
C SER A 672 -9.82 13.37 0.95
N ALA A 673 -9.62 12.20 1.54
CA ALA A 673 -10.18 10.93 1.09
C ALA A 673 -11.13 10.34 2.13
N ASP A 674 -12.00 11.18 2.71
CA ASP A 674 -12.92 10.80 3.78
C ASP A 674 -13.91 9.69 3.35
N CYS A 675 -14.13 9.55 2.04
CA CYS A 675 -14.92 8.48 1.43
C CYS A 675 -14.37 7.06 1.67
N LEU A 676 -13.14 6.91 2.17
CA LEU A 676 -12.60 5.60 2.56
C LEU A 676 -13.12 5.09 3.92
N TYR A 677 -13.65 5.98 4.76
CA TYR A 677 -14.13 5.66 6.12
C TYR A 677 -15.64 5.40 6.19
N SER A 678 -16.39 5.82 5.17
CA SER A 678 -17.83 5.62 5.11
C SER A 678 -18.14 4.23 4.55
N HIS A 679 -18.77 3.38 5.37
CA HIS A 679 -19.74 2.45 4.80
C HIS A 679 -20.79 3.32 4.12
N ASP A 680 -20.93 3.19 2.80
CA ASP A 680 -21.96 3.89 2.05
C ASP A 680 -23.35 3.58 2.64
N ASP A 681 -23.84 4.46 3.53
CA ASP A 681 -25.26 4.78 3.56
C ASP A 681 -25.53 5.47 2.23
N LYS A 682 -26.13 4.72 1.33
CA LYS A 682 -26.52 5.17 0.00
C LYS A 682 -27.26 6.49 0.13
N GLY A 683 -26.67 7.56 -0.42
CA GLY A 683 -27.38 8.77 -0.74
C GLY A 683 -28.56 8.42 -1.65
N LEU A 684 -29.75 8.36 -1.06
CA LEU A 684 -30.97 8.64 -1.79
C LEU A 684 -30.99 10.14 -2.02
N ASP A 685 -30.69 10.50 -3.26
CA ASP A 685 -31.08 11.76 -3.84
C ASP A 685 -32.58 11.97 -3.60
N GLN A 686 -32.93 12.88 -2.69
CA GLN A 686 -34.27 13.46 -2.60
C GLN A 686 -34.17 14.95 -2.85
N SER A 687 -33.88 15.29 -4.11
CA SER A 687 -34.50 16.47 -4.70
C SER A 687 -36.00 16.19 -4.87
N ASP A 688 -36.78 16.38 -3.80
CA ASP A 688 -38.23 16.54 -3.93
C ASP A 688 -38.71 17.62 -2.95
N LYS A 689 -38.55 18.87 -3.39
CA LYS A 689 -39.32 19.99 -2.83
C LYS A 689 -40.77 19.80 -3.28
N SER A 690 -41.57 19.04 -2.54
CA SER A 690 -43.02 19.15 -2.61
C SER A 690 -43.49 20.19 -1.58
N GLY A 691 -43.63 21.42 -2.04
CA GLY A 691 -44.36 22.45 -1.32
C GLY A 691 -45.84 22.09 -1.30
N HIS A 692 -46.41 21.99 -0.10
CA HIS A 692 -47.86 22.04 0.10
C HIS A 692 -48.40 23.38 -0.42
N VAL A 693 -49.20 23.35 -1.50
CA VAL A 693 -50.18 24.40 -1.78
C VAL A 693 -51.47 23.73 -2.25
N LEU A 694 -52.55 24.07 -1.54
CA LEU A 694 -53.93 23.67 -1.78
C LEU A 694 -54.40 24.17 -3.16
N VAL A 695 -55.01 23.28 -3.94
CA VAL A 695 -55.79 23.63 -5.13
C VAL A 695 -57.21 23.98 -4.69
N THR A 696 -57.61 25.23 -4.89
CA THR A 696 -59.02 25.60 -5.10
C THR A 696 -59.10 26.31 -6.44
N GLU A 697 -60.03 25.84 -7.26
CA GLU A 697 -60.43 26.36 -8.56
C GLU A 697 -60.77 27.86 -8.49
N GLU A 698 -60.39 28.64 -9.50
CA GLU A 698 -61.35 29.37 -10.34
C GLU A 698 -60.65 30.09 -11.53
N ALA A 699 -61.50 30.49 -12.48
CA ALA A 699 -61.27 30.79 -13.87
C ALA A 699 -60.49 32.08 -14.22
N GLU A 700 -60.29 32.22 -15.54
CA GLU A 700 -60.15 33.46 -16.34
C GLU A 700 -58.74 33.90 -16.81
N THR A 701 -58.56 33.68 -18.12
CA THR A 701 -58.07 34.61 -19.17
C THR A 701 -57.01 35.67 -18.86
N GLY A 702 -55.95 35.72 -19.68
CA GLY A 702 -55.31 37.00 -20.03
C GLY A 702 -53.79 36.95 -20.27
N HIS A 703 -53.41 36.98 -21.55
CA HIS A 703 -52.34 37.76 -22.20
C HIS A 703 -51.10 38.30 -21.45
N ASP A 704 -49.97 38.11 -22.16
CA ASP A 704 -48.85 39.04 -22.45
C ASP A 704 -47.59 39.12 -21.55
N GLU A 705 -46.47 38.89 -22.25
CA GLU A 705 -45.14 39.53 -22.24
C GLU A 705 -44.62 40.21 -20.95
N LEU A 706 -43.50 39.70 -20.42
CA LEU A 706 -42.14 40.27 -20.54
C LEU A 706 -41.08 39.39 -19.88
#